data_AF-A0A8T2HYE6-F1
#
_entry.id   AF-A0A8T2HYE6-F1
#
_cell.length_a   1.000
_cell.length_b   1.000
_cell.length_c   1.000
_cell.angle_alpha   90.00
_cell.angle_beta   90.00
_cell.angle_gamma   90.00
#
_symmetry.space_group_name_H-M   'P 1'
#
loop_
_entity.id
_entity.type
_entity.pdbx_description
1 polymer ?
#
loop_
_entity_poly.entity_id
_entity_poly.type
_entity_poly.pdbx_seq_one_letter_code
_entity_poly.pdbx_strand_id
1 'polypeptide(L)'
;MVVHKAYIVGAGQRSLEDVLRVVVGHQIQVDAAAAHRIKKESPPPKSFEKEAPPTNGDVTTTERLDCAQTRAALFFKLQTLINGKSKCRVDIVQTLEAMLNTQVYPSLPLGATDGVALHALANAFHGIGTATAGGNVPILEALKTAGIETLPGLSVEERAVLEDGQAVSAGTGAICTQSGKALVNIATAVAALSAEALQADVKAFDVDITESLPHKGAVDIADTLRAMLAESRQVNAKKVGAGVLPSLTAVPFVHGAALHDITVASAPVKAILSSAALPAGKNGEKLQVASPALATAMVAVATSLLRCAALSLKRTAALIERLPSIIPEDGAASVGALQTGLGGVANASMLSFEAVQEQVARVTVAVVVPDDPAPSLAAADAAYCALRVLQQAIQSETLAAVVSLRIQEGVPAAEPPAAEPVAEAPAAEPAANGVGKAAKKKKEKKGKGEATGMALGLGTSLLRKTLEGTAAAAVVASAVSTPASASFDSLAAQLLSLSLEDPETAAQQLRFASVAINSQLDPAGPALVQLMAALTSVLESNAVQRKPKIAKGARDFYPDQMAIREVAFNKITSVFKRHGAVSIDTPVFELRETLTGKYGEDSKLIYDLADQGGELLSLRYDLTVPFARYVALNSIATIKRYHIAKVYRRDQPQMNRGRFREFFQCDFDIAGAYSTMVPDAEVLKVLVEILDDLDLGEYEVKLNHRKLLDAMLDIAGVPPQKFRPICSAIDKLDKEPWEVVRAEMTEEKGLPGDVADRIGEFVILRGKPMELLNKLTAEAEGQATHPLAIHPESAAALAELKILFEFLEGMDALGPIVFDLSLARGLDYYTGVIYEAVLLGGNVGSIAAGGRYDKLVGMFSGKEVPAVGVSIGIERVFAIMESQMRAEAAAANGTIRETETQVLVASIGNGLQKKRMQLASKLWAAGVKAEFGFKPNPKMADQLGYALKAGIPYMVLFGEDEISKGVVKLKDLDAGTEEVVAESELAVVALARVATKGERRVVFATAKEGEDGGAK
;
A
#
# COMPACT_ATOMS: atom_id res chain seq x y z
N MET A 1 32.14 1.39 -22.85
CA MET A 1 31.09 0.57 -23.49
C MET A 1 30.97 -0.75 -22.74
N VAL A 2 30.02 -0.87 -21.82
CA VAL A 2 29.64 -2.18 -21.28
C VAL A 2 28.90 -2.90 -22.40
N VAL A 3 29.45 -4.00 -22.90
CA VAL A 3 28.75 -4.83 -23.90
C VAL A 3 27.57 -5.48 -23.17
N HIS A 4 26.39 -4.87 -23.27
CA HIS A 4 25.17 -5.51 -22.78
C HIS A 4 24.97 -6.82 -23.55
N LYS A 5 24.82 -7.93 -22.82
CA LYS A 5 24.40 -9.22 -23.41
C LYS A 5 23.11 -8.99 -24.21
N ALA A 6 23.03 -9.56 -25.41
CA ALA A 6 21.82 -9.48 -26.23
C ALA A 6 20.60 -9.97 -25.44
N TYR A 7 19.48 -9.25 -25.54
CA TYR A 7 18.24 -9.64 -24.88
C TYR A 7 17.66 -10.88 -25.56
N ILE A 8 17.47 -11.96 -24.80
CA ILE A 8 17.00 -13.24 -25.33
C ILE A 8 15.46 -13.23 -25.41
N VAL A 9 14.92 -13.17 -26.62
CA VAL A 9 13.49 -13.19 -26.92
C VAL A 9 12.98 -14.63 -26.88
N GLY A 10 12.13 -14.97 -25.90
CA GLY A 10 11.48 -16.28 -25.80
C GLY A 10 11.76 -17.08 -24.51
N ALA A 11 12.71 -16.64 -23.68
CA ALA A 11 13.05 -17.27 -22.39
C ALA A 11 12.66 -16.37 -21.20
N GLY A 12 11.94 -16.92 -20.20
CA GLY A 12 11.65 -16.24 -18.92
C GLY A 12 10.42 -15.33 -18.88
N GLN A 13 10.26 -14.60 -17.75
CA GLN A 13 9.18 -13.62 -17.54
C GLN A 13 9.39 -12.40 -18.45
N ARG A 14 8.37 -12.08 -19.25
CA ARG A 14 8.38 -10.98 -20.23
C ARG A 14 8.05 -9.67 -19.53
N SER A 15 8.99 -8.73 -19.53
CA SER A 15 8.81 -7.40 -18.93
C SER A 15 8.53 -6.34 -19.99
N LEU A 16 7.68 -5.37 -19.65
CA LEU A 16 7.49 -4.17 -20.47
C LEU A 16 8.75 -3.28 -20.48
N GLU A 17 9.61 -3.40 -19.46
CA GLU A 17 10.89 -2.69 -19.40
C GLU A 17 11.84 -3.07 -20.54
N ASP A 18 11.75 -4.32 -21.03
CA ASP A 18 12.57 -4.79 -22.14
C ASP A 18 12.20 -4.11 -23.46
N VAL A 19 10.95 -3.64 -23.60
CA VAL A 19 10.51 -2.88 -24.77
C VAL A 19 11.32 -1.60 -24.90
N LEU A 20 11.55 -0.88 -23.79
CA LEU A 20 12.35 0.35 -23.81
C LEU A 20 13.79 0.07 -24.22
N ARG A 21 14.38 -1.05 -23.77
CA ARG A 21 15.75 -1.44 -24.20
C ARG A 21 15.82 -1.64 -25.71
N VAL A 22 14.82 -2.28 -26.30
CA VAL A 22 14.74 -2.48 -27.75
C VAL A 22 14.52 -1.15 -28.46
N VAL A 23 13.63 -0.28 -27.97
CA VAL A 23 13.38 1.05 -28.56
C VAL A 23 14.68 1.85 -28.66
N VAL A 24 15.55 1.84 -27.63
CA VAL A 24 16.83 2.58 -27.63
C VAL A 24 17.97 1.91 -28.40
N GLY A 25 17.69 0.77 -29.04
CA GLY A 25 18.65 0.12 -29.94
C GLY A 25 19.49 -1.02 -29.34
N HIS A 26 19.10 -1.58 -28.18
CA HIS A 26 19.77 -2.78 -27.68
C HIS A 26 19.59 -3.96 -28.65
N GLN A 27 20.64 -4.74 -28.80
CA GLN A 27 20.63 -5.96 -29.61
C GLN A 27 19.72 -7.01 -28.96
N ILE A 28 18.95 -7.69 -29.79
CA ILE A 28 18.08 -8.81 -29.42
C ILE A 28 18.56 -10.10 -30.07
N GLN A 29 18.25 -11.23 -29.44
CA GLN A 29 18.51 -12.55 -29.98
C GLN A 29 17.30 -13.46 -29.75
N VAL A 30 16.79 -14.13 -30.77
CA VAL A 30 15.69 -15.10 -30.58
C VAL A 30 16.24 -16.39 -29.96
N ASP A 31 15.57 -16.88 -28.91
CA ASP A 31 15.96 -18.11 -28.21
C ASP A 31 15.93 -19.33 -29.16
N ALA A 32 16.96 -20.18 -29.08
CA ALA A 32 17.05 -21.41 -29.87
C ALA A 32 15.86 -22.34 -29.59
N ALA A 33 15.33 -22.38 -28.37
CA ALA A 33 14.15 -23.16 -28.04
C ALA A 33 12.87 -22.56 -28.65
N ALA A 34 12.77 -21.24 -28.76
CA ALA A 34 11.68 -20.56 -29.48
C ALA A 34 11.73 -20.86 -30.98
N ALA A 35 12.90 -20.76 -31.61
CA ALA A 35 13.08 -21.11 -33.02
C ALA A 35 12.75 -22.59 -33.29
N HIS A 36 13.17 -23.51 -32.41
CA HIS A 36 12.83 -24.93 -32.51
C HIS A 36 11.32 -25.18 -32.34
N ARG A 37 10.66 -24.44 -31.45
CA ARG A 37 9.20 -24.52 -31.25
C ARG A 37 8.42 -24.11 -32.49
N ILE A 38 8.82 -23.02 -33.15
CA ILE A 38 8.20 -22.60 -34.41
C ILE A 38 8.37 -23.71 -35.47
N LYS A 39 9.58 -24.27 -35.62
CA LYS A 39 9.82 -25.39 -36.56
C LYS A 39 8.96 -26.62 -36.28
N LYS A 40 8.66 -26.92 -35.00
CA LYS A 40 7.94 -28.13 -34.57
C LYS A 40 6.42 -27.95 -34.53
N GLU A 41 5.93 -26.81 -34.03
CA GLU A 41 4.52 -26.55 -33.74
C GLU A 41 3.82 -25.72 -34.83
N SER A 42 4.59 -25.03 -35.65
CA SER A 42 4.18 -24.19 -36.78
C SER A 42 4.93 -24.60 -38.06
N PRO A 43 4.85 -25.88 -38.51
CA PRO A 43 5.51 -26.26 -39.75
C PRO A 43 4.97 -25.41 -40.91
N PRO A 44 5.83 -25.01 -41.85
CA PRO A 44 5.40 -24.19 -42.98
C PRO A 44 4.25 -24.87 -43.74
N PRO A 45 3.36 -24.11 -44.40
CA PRO A 45 2.26 -24.67 -45.17
C PRO A 45 2.75 -25.73 -46.17
N LYS A 46 1.98 -26.80 -46.35
CA LYS A 46 2.36 -27.99 -47.16
C LYS A 46 2.70 -27.66 -48.62
N SER A 47 2.22 -26.53 -49.14
CA SER A 47 2.56 -25.95 -50.43
C SER A 47 2.79 -24.44 -50.27
N PHE A 48 3.99 -23.97 -50.57
CA PHE A 48 4.29 -22.54 -50.65
C PHE A 48 3.86 -22.02 -52.02
N GLU A 49 2.63 -21.50 -52.10
CA GLU A 49 2.18 -20.73 -53.25
C GLU A 49 2.49 -19.25 -52.99
N LYS A 50 3.42 -18.71 -53.76
CA LYS A 50 3.78 -17.30 -53.70
C LYS A 50 2.57 -16.45 -54.08
N GLU A 51 2.15 -15.56 -53.20
CA GLU A 51 1.10 -14.58 -53.50
C GLU A 51 1.51 -13.73 -54.71
N ALA A 52 0.52 -13.32 -55.53
CA ALA A 52 0.77 -12.33 -56.57
C ALA A 52 1.35 -11.05 -55.93
N PRO A 53 2.33 -10.39 -56.57
CA PRO A 53 2.88 -9.14 -56.05
C PRO A 53 1.74 -8.13 -55.86
N PRO A 54 1.61 -7.52 -54.66
CA PRO A 54 0.52 -6.59 -54.42
C PRO A 54 0.63 -5.41 -55.37
N THR A 55 -0.50 -4.97 -55.94
CA THR A 55 -0.57 -3.72 -56.70
C THR A 55 -0.21 -2.56 -55.77
N ASN A 56 0.56 -1.58 -56.24
CA ASN A 56 0.87 -0.34 -55.51
C ASN A 56 -0.44 0.40 -55.20
N GLY A 57 -1.11 0.03 -54.11
CA GLY A 57 -2.21 0.76 -53.53
C GLY A 57 -1.63 1.88 -52.70
N ASP A 58 -1.86 3.12 -53.11
CA ASP A 58 -1.50 4.30 -52.34
C ASP A 58 -2.17 4.24 -50.96
N VAL A 59 -1.36 4.09 -49.91
CA VAL A 59 -1.82 4.37 -48.56
C VAL A 59 -1.93 5.89 -48.44
N THR A 60 -3.16 6.39 -48.35
CA THR A 60 -3.50 7.82 -48.42
C THR A 60 -3.17 8.64 -47.17
N THR A 61 -2.62 8.03 -46.12
CA THR A 61 -2.28 8.74 -44.87
C THR A 61 -0.88 9.35 -44.95
N THR A 62 -0.80 10.68 -44.81
CA THR A 62 0.46 11.43 -44.81
C THR A 62 1.28 11.26 -43.53
N GLU A 63 0.62 10.94 -42.41
CA GLU A 63 1.27 10.77 -41.10
C GLU A 63 1.89 9.37 -40.93
N ARG A 64 3.04 9.31 -40.27
CA ARG A 64 3.86 8.11 -40.10
C ARG A 64 4.26 7.96 -38.64
N LEU A 65 4.41 6.70 -38.20
CA LEU A 65 4.97 6.38 -36.89
C LEU A 65 6.44 6.78 -36.83
N ASP A 66 6.88 7.26 -35.66
CA ASP A 66 8.28 7.57 -35.45
C ASP A 66 9.13 6.30 -35.26
N CYS A 67 10.45 6.50 -35.14
CA CYS A 67 11.41 5.42 -34.96
C CYS A 67 11.12 4.57 -33.71
N ALA A 68 10.70 5.20 -32.60
CA ALA A 68 10.46 4.51 -31.35
C ALA A 68 9.19 3.65 -31.43
N GLN A 69 8.09 4.22 -31.93
CA GLN A 69 6.83 3.52 -32.18
C GLN A 69 7.02 2.34 -33.16
N THR A 70 7.78 2.55 -34.24
CA THR A 70 8.05 1.50 -35.24
C THR A 70 8.85 0.35 -34.66
N ARG A 71 9.90 0.63 -33.88
CA ARG A 71 10.69 -0.42 -33.22
C ARG A 71 9.88 -1.20 -32.20
N ALA A 72 9.07 -0.52 -31.39
CA ALA A 72 8.18 -1.19 -30.44
C ALA A 72 7.15 -2.08 -31.16
N ALA A 73 6.57 -1.60 -32.26
CA ALA A 73 5.63 -2.37 -33.08
C ALA A 73 6.26 -3.65 -33.65
N LEU A 74 7.47 -3.56 -34.22
CA LEU A 74 8.21 -4.72 -34.73
C LEU A 74 8.54 -5.71 -33.61
N PHE A 75 8.95 -5.24 -32.44
CA PHE A 75 9.25 -6.09 -31.30
C PHE A 75 8.00 -6.82 -30.77
N PHE A 76 6.88 -6.13 -30.65
CA PHE A 76 5.60 -6.76 -30.29
C PHE A 76 5.18 -7.78 -31.35
N LYS A 77 5.35 -7.46 -32.64
CA LYS A 77 5.01 -8.40 -33.71
C LYS A 77 5.88 -9.65 -33.62
N LEU A 78 7.19 -9.50 -33.46
CA LEU A 78 8.13 -10.59 -33.23
C LEU A 78 7.69 -11.49 -32.06
N GLN A 79 7.31 -10.89 -30.92
CA GLN A 79 6.84 -11.62 -29.74
C GLN A 79 5.57 -12.42 -30.02
N THR A 80 4.56 -11.80 -30.64
CA THR A 80 3.31 -12.50 -30.97
C THR A 80 3.52 -13.68 -31.91
N LEU A 81 4.46 -13.58 -32.86
CA LEU A 81 4.80 -14.68 -33.78
C LEU A 81 5.50 -15.85 -33.09
N ILE A 82 6.30 -15.57 -32.06
CA ILE A 82 7.03 -16.56 -31.27
C ILE A 82 6.13 -17.27 -30.24
N ASN A 83 5.05 -16.60 -29.79
CA ASN A 83 4.23 -17.03 -28.66
C ASN A 83 3.20 -18.14 -28.94
N GLY A 84 3.08 -18.64 -30.17
CA GLY A 84 2.15 -19.75 -30.46
C GLY A 84 2.20 -20.28 -31.89
N LYS A 85 1.11 -20.93 -32.32
CA LYS A 85 1.01 -21.65 -33.60
C LYS A 85 0.69 -20.71 -34.78
N SER A 86 1.56 -19.73 -35.02
CA SER A 86 1.43 -18.72 -36.08
C SER A 86 1.53 -19.31 -37.50
N LYS A 87 2.04 -20.53 -37.67
CA LYS A 87 2.30 -21.19 -38.97
C LYS A 87 3.20 -20.40 -39.94
N CYS A 88 3.92 -19.38 -39.44
CA CYS A 88 4.86 -18.61 -40.25
C CYS A 88 6.24 -19.27 -40.31
N ARG A 89 6.99 -19.05 -41.39
CA ARG A 89 8.39 -19.49 -41.48
C ARG A 89 9.26 -18.81 -40.43
N VAL A 90 10.29 -19.54 -39.95
CA VAL A 90 11.31 -19.01 -39.05
C VAL A 90 12.06 -17.84 -39.70
N ASP A 91 12.20 -17.85 -41.02
CA ASP A 91 12.87 -16.77 -41.76
C ASP A 91 12.19 -15.40 -41.54
N ILE A 92 10.87 -15.35 -41.38
CA ILE A 92 10.13 -14.10 -41.07
C ILE A 92 10.55 -13.55 -39.70
N VAL A 93 10.69 -14.43 -38.70
CA VAL A 93 11.13 -14.09 -37.35
C VAL A 93 12.58 -13.62 -37.35
N GLN A 94 13.45 -14.29 -38.11
CA GLN A 94 14.85 -13.92 -38.27
C GLN A 94 15.03 -12.58 -39.01
N THR A 95 14.21 -12.31 -40.03
CA THR A 95 14.22 -11.01 -40.72
C THR A 95 13.78 -9.88 -39.78
N LEU A 96 12.75 -10.06 -38.95
CA LEU A 96 12.34 -9.06 -37.95
C LEU A 96 13.43 -8.80 -36.91
N GLU A 97 14.10 -9.86 -36.44
CA GLU A 97 15.26 -9.78 -35.56
C GLU A 97 16.39 -8.96 -36.22
N ALA A 98 16.72 -9.26 -37.48
CA ALA A 98 17.73 -8.55 -38.23
C ALA A 98 17.37 -7.07 -38.47
N MET A 99 16.12 -6.75 -38.80
CA MET A 99 15.62 -5.38 -38.93
C MET A 99 15.79 -4.58 -37.62
N LEU A 100 15.45 -5.19 -36.48
CA LEU A 100 15.59 -4.56 -35.16
C LEU A 100 17.06 -4.33 -34.76
N ASN A 101 17.95 -5.28 -35.09
CA ASN A 101 19.37 -5.24 -34.74
C ASN A 101 20.20 -4.31 -35.64
N THR A 102 19.87 -4.24 -36.94
CA THR A 102 20.54 -3.35 -37.92
C THR A 102 19.96 -1.93 -37.93
N GLN A 103 18.86 -1.69 -37.21
CA GLN A 103 18.14 -0.41 -37.21
C GLN A 103 17.54 -0.04 -38.58
N VAL A 104 17.30 -1.03 -39.45
CA VAL A 104 16.66 -0.83 -40.77
C VAL A 104 15.28 -1.44 -40.75
N TYR A 105 14.25 -0.59 -40.75
CA TYR A 105 12.85 -0.98 -40.65
C TYR A 105 11.95 -0.13 -41.58
N PRO A 106 10.77 -0.65 -41.96
CA PRO A 106 9.86 0.06 -42.84
C PRO A 106 9.23 1.29 -42.17
N SER A 107 8.95 2.32 -42.98
CA SER A 107 8.15 3.48 -42.59
C SER A 107 6.68 3.11 -42.50
N LEU A 108 6.13 3.06 -41.29
CA LEU A 108 4.76 2.61 -41.05
C LEU A 108 3.78 3.80 -41.02
N PRO A 109 2.66 3.74 -41.77
CA PRO A 109 1.59 4.74 -41.74
C PRO A 109 0.82 4.74 -40.42
N LEU A 110 0.44 5.92 -39.94
CA LEU A 110 -0.47 6.07 -38.81
C LEU A 110 -1.93 5.97 -39.29
N GLY A 111 -2.76 5.22 -38.56
CA GLY A 111 -4.18 5.03 -38.86
C GLY A 111 -5.03 4.90 -37.60
N ALA A 112 -6.36 4.77 -37.78
CA ALA A 112 -7.27 4.57 -36.65
C ALA A 112 -7.03 3.25 -35.91
N THR A 113 -6.70 2.19 -36.67
CA THR A 113 -6.36 0.85 -36.19
C THR A 113 -5.03 0.36 -36.77
N ASP A 114 -4.50 -0.72 -36.21
CA ASP A 114 -3.21 -1.31 -36.59
C ASP A 114 -3.14 -1.79 -38.05
N GLY A 115 -4.29 -2.02 -38.71
CA GLY A 115 -4.35 -2.72 -39.99
C GLY A 115 -3.53 -2.07 -41.11
N VAL A 116 -3.57 -0.75 -41.24
CA VAL A 116 -2.82 -0.03 -42.29
C VAL A 116 -1.30 -0.12 -42.06
N ALA A 117 -0.88 0.00 -40.80
CA ALA A 117 0.52 -0.12 -40.42
C ALA A 117 1.04 -1.55 -40.62
N LEU A 118 0.27 -2.57 -40.20
CA LEU A 118 0.65 -3.96 -40.37
C LEU A 118 0.63 -4.40 -41.85
N HIS A 119 -0.24 -3.82 -42.67
CA HIS A 119 -0.22 -4.01 -44.13
C HIS A 119 1.08 -3.46 -44.76
N ALA A 120 1.51 -2.26 -44.35
CA ALA A 120 2.79 -1.71 -44.79
C ALA A 120 3.98 -2.58 -44.34
N LEU A 121 3.93 -3.15 -43.13
CA LEU A 121 4.92 -4.12 -42.67
C LEU A 121 4.94 -5.39 -43.55
N ALA A 122 3.80 -5.95 -43.91
CA ALA A 122 3.72 -7.11 -44.81
C ALA A 122 4.26 -6.80 -46.22
N ASN A 123 4.02 -5.58 -46.72
CA ASN A 123 4.59 -5.12 -48.01
C ASN A 123 6.12 -4.97 -47.95
N ALA A 124 6.68 -4.62 -46.80
CA ALA A 124 8.14 -4.51 -46.63
C ALA A 124 8.87 -5.84 -46.88
N PHE A 125 8.24 -6.99 -46.55
CA PHE A 125 8.78 -8.32 -46.86
C PHE A 125 8.81 -8.62 -48.38
N HIS A 126 8.05 -7.88 -49.19
CA HIS A 126 8.11 -7.91 -50.65
C HIS A 126 9.06 -6.85 -51.23
N GLY A 127 9.76 -6.08 -50.38
CA GLY A 127 10.61 -4.97 -50.81
C GLY A 127 9.83 -3.72 -51.22
N ILE A 128 8.54 -3.62 -50.86
CA ILE A 128 7.66 -2.52 -51.23
C ILE A 128 7.55 -1.54 -50.05
N GLY A 129 7.72 -0.25 -50.34
CA GLY A 129 7.69 0.83 -49.34
C GLY A 129 9.05 1.50 -49.14
N THR A 130 9.16 2.33 -48.11
CA THR A 130 10.38 3.07 -47.76
C THR A 130 10.90 2.67 -46.38
N ALA A 131 12.20 2.82 -46.16
CA ALA A 131 12.83 2.65 -44.85
C ALA A 131 12.91 3.99 -44.10
N THR A 132 12.90 3.95 -42.77
CA THR A 132 13.02 5.14 -41.91
C THR A 132 14.47 5.59 -41.70
N ALA A 133 15.46 4.76 -42.09
CA ALA A 133 16.88 5.03 -41.92
C ALA A 133 17.43 5.98 -43.02
N GLY A 134 17.49 7.29 -42.73
CA GLY A 134 18.36 8.23 -43.48
C GLY A 134 17.78 8.93 -44.70
N GLY A 135 16.45 9.11 -44.77
CA GLY A 135 15.75 9.68 -45.93
C GLY A 135 14.88 8.62 -46.58
N ASN A 136 13.90 9.02 -47.40
CA ASN A 136 12.92 8.13 -48.04
C ASN A 136 13.56 7.17 -49.06
N VAL A 137 14.40 6.24 -48.58
CA VAL A 137 15.08 5.22 -49.39
C VAL A 137 14.12 4.05 -49.60
N PRO A 138 14.05 3.46 -50.80
CA PRO A 138 13.30 2.23 -51.03
C PRO A 138 13.73 1.12 -50.04
N ILE A 139 12.77 0.50 -49.37
CA ILE A 139 13.05 -0.50 -48.31
C ILE A 139 13.91 -1.66 -48.84
N LEU A 140 13.72 -2.05 -50.10
CA LEU A 140 14.52 -3.09 -50.76
C LEU A 140 16.02 -2.75 -50.82
N GLU A 141 16.35 -1.48 -51.08
CA GLU A 141 17.74 -1.01 -51.13
C GLU A 141 18.35 -0.90 -49.73
N ALA A 142 17.55 -0.43 -48.77
CA ALA A 142 17.97 -0.33 -47.37
C ALA A 142 18.26 -1.71 -46.75
N LEU A 143 17.41 -2.71 -46.99
CA LEU A 143 17.61 -4.09 -46.50
C LEU A 143 18.86 -4.73 -47.10
N LYS A 144 19.10 -4.56 -48.41
CA LYS A 144 20.31 -5.05 -49.08
C LYS A 144 21.58 -4.41 -48.52
N THR A 145 21.54 -3.10 -48.29
CA THR A 145 22.67 -2.36 -47.71
C THR A 145 22.99 -2.82 -46.29
N ALA A 146 21.96 -3.19 -45.51
CA ALA A 146 22.10 -3.74 -44.17
C ALA A 146 22.51 -5.23 -44.13
N GLY A 147 22.68 -5.88 -45.28
CA GLY A 147 23.01 -7.31 -45.35
C GLY A 147 21.87 -8.25 -44.94
N ILE A 148 20.62 -7.78 -45.00
CA ILE A 148 19.43 -8.60 -44.69
C ILE A 148 18.96 -9.28 -45.98
N GLU A 149 18.97 -10.61 -46.01
CA GLU A 149 18.46 -11.39 -47.15
C GLU A 149 16.95 -11.19 -47.33
N THR A 150 16.52 -10.89 -48.55
CA THR A 150 15.11 -10.71 -48.90
C THR A 150 14.43 -12.04 -49.12
N LEU A 151 13.28 -12.27 -48.46
CA LEU A 151 12.48 -13.48 -48.63
C LEU A 151 11.94 -13.62 -50.06
N PRO A 152 11.69 -14.84 -50.56
CA PRO A 152 11.14 -15.07 -51.91
C PRO A 152 9.69 -14.56 -52.10
N GLY A 153 9.03 -14.14 -51.02
CA GLY A 153 7.63 -13.66 -50.96
C GLY A 153 6.93 -14.19 -49.70
N LEU A 154 5.72 -13.73 -49.43
CA LEU A 154 4.84 -14.29 -48.39
C LEU A 154 3.78 -15.22 -49.02
N SER A 155 3.35 -16.23 -48.25
CA SER A 155 2.10 -16.95 -48.55
C SER A 155 0.88 -16.15 -48.06
N VAL A 156 -0.31 -16.48 -48.58
CA VAL A 156 -1.60 -15.88 -48.14
C VAL A 156 -1.80 -16.01 -46.63
N GLU A 157 -1.43 -17.17 -46.06
CA GLU A 157 -1.52 -17.40 -44.61
C GLU A 157 -0.52 -16.56 -43.81
N GLU A 158 0.74 -16.45 -44.27
CA GLU A 158 1.77 -15.64 -43.62
C GLU A 158 1.44 -14.14 -43.65
N ARG A 159 0.87 -13.66 -44.75
CA ARG A 159 0.40 -12.28 -44.87
C ARG A 159 -0.73 -11.98 -43.90
N ALA A 160 -1.76 -12.84 -43.87
CA ALA A 160 -2.88 -12.67 -42.95
C ALA A 160 -2.40 -12.61 -41.49
N VAL A 161 -1.46 -13.48 -41.10
CA VAL A 161 -0.85 -13.48 -39.76
C VAL A 161 -0.04 -12.21 -39.50
N LEU A 162 0.70 -11.68 -40.49
CA LEU A 162 1.46 -10.43 -40.34
C LEU A 162 0.55 -9.20 -40.23
N GLU A 163 -0.58 -9.20 -40.92
CA GLU A 163 -1.55 -8.11 -40.93
C GLU A 163 -2.57 -8.13 -39.77
N ASP A 164 -2.53 -9.15 -38.93
CA ASP A 164 -3.47 -9.35 -37.82
C ASP A 164 -2.93 -8.87 -36.45
N GLY A 165 -3.85 -8.55 -35.55
CA GLY A 165 -3.58 -8.19 -34.15
C GLY A 165 -3.33 -6.70 -33.87
N GLN A 166 -2.90 -6.42 -32.63
CA GLN A 166 -2.73 -5.07 -32.06
C GLN A 166 -1.26 -4.76 -31.69
N ALA A 167 -0.30 -5.26 -32.48
CA ALA A 167 1.12 -5.14 -32.15
C ALA A 167 1.62 -3.68 -32.19
N VAL A 168 1.05 -2.84 -33.03
CA VAL A 168 1.44 -1.44 -33.21
C VAL A 168 0.89 -0.60 -32.07
N SER A 169 -0.42 -0.70 -31.80
CA SER A 169 -1.07 0.03 -30.70
C SER A 169 -0.55 -0.43 -29.33
N ALA A 170 -0.30 -1.72 -29.12
CA ALA A 170 0.31 -2.22 -27.88
C ALA A 170 1.78 -1.82 -27.75
N GLY A 171 2.55 -1.81 -28.85
CA GLY A 171 3.93 -1.31 -28.87
C GLY A 171 4.02 0.16 -28.44
N THR A 172 3.20 1.03 -29.03
CA THR A 172 3.09 2.44 -28.62
C THR A 172 2.61 2.57 -27.17
N GLY A 173 1.63 1.77 -26.75
CA GLY A 173 1.15 1.74 -25.37
C GLY A 173 2.21 1.31 -24.35
N ALA A 174 3.13 0.42 -24.72
CA ALA A 174 4.26 0.04 -23.87
C ALA A 174 5.22 1.22 -23.62
N ILE A 175 5.50 2.03 -24.65
CA ILE A 175 6.27 3.27 -24.48
C ILE A 175 5.54 4.22 -23.55
N CYS A 176 4.25 4.45 -23.78
CA CYS A 176 3.44 5.36 -22.96
C CYS A 176 3.39 4.94 -21.49
N THR A 177 3.24 3.65 -21.21
CA THR A 177 3.14 3.14 -19.84
C THR A 177 4.49 3.17 -19.12
N GLN A 178 5.58 2.78 -19.78
CA GLN A 178 6.91 2.75 -19.15
C GLN A 178 7.51 4.16 -19.02
N SER A 179 7.58 4.91 -20.12
CA SER A 179 8.16 6.25 -20.12
C SER A 179 7.25 7.28 -19.43
N GLY A 180 5.92 7.08 -19.47
CA GLY A 180 4.98 7.93 -18.74
C GLY A 180 5.19 7.90 -17.23
N LYS A 181 5.48 6.72 -16.67
CA LYS A 181 5.81 6.58 -15.24
C LYS A 181 7.07 7.38 -14.88
N ALA A 182 8.10 7.29 -15.71
CA ALA A 182 9.34 8.06 -15.52
C ALA A 182 9.08 9.57 -15.61
N LEU A 183 8.37 10.03 -16.64
CA LEU A 183 8.08 11.46 -16.83
C LEU A 183 7.19 12.05 -15.73
N VAL A 184 6.20 11.33 -15.21
CA VAL A 184 5.38 11.81 -14.07
C VAL A 184 6.22 11.94 -12.80
N ASN A 185 7.17 11.02 -12.58
CA ASN A 185 8.11 11.14 -11.46
C ASN A 185 9.05 12.33 -11.63
N ILE A 186 9.58 12.57 -12.84
CA ILE A 186 10.36 13.78 -13.11
C ILE A 186 9.52 15.04 -12.97
N ALA A 187 8.27 15.06 -13.45
CA ALA A 187 7.36 16.20 -13.27
C ALA A 187 7.14 16.50 -11.78
N THR A 188 7.08 15.46 -10.94
CA THR A 188 7.00 15.60 -9.48
C THR A 188 8.27 16.22 -8.90
N ALA A 189 9.43 15.76 -9.35
CA ALA A 189 10.73 16.29 -8.93
C ALA A 189 10.92 17.76 -9.35
N VAL A 190 10.50 18.10 -10.58
CA VAL A 190 10.51 19.48 -11.11
C VAL A 190 9.50 20.35 -10.37
N ALA A 191 8.33 19.83 -10.00
CA ALA A 191 7.38 20.56 -9.16
C ALA A 191 7.97 20.92 -7.77
N ALA A 192 8.81 20.06 -7.19
CA ALA A 192 9.56 20.39 -5.98
C ALA A 192 10.58 21.51 -6.23
N LEU A 193 11.33 21.46 -7.33
CA LEU A 193 12.26 22.53 -7.72
C LEU A 193 11.52 23.87 -7.93
N SER A 194 10.36 23.84 -8.57
CA SER A 194 9.47 24.99 -8.76
C SER A 194 8.94 25.53 -7.42
N ALA A 195 8.63 24.67 -6.45
CA ALA A 195 8.22 25.09 -5.11
C ALA A 195 9.32 25.89 -4.39
N GLU A 196 10.59 25.50 -4.56
CA GLU A 196 11.74 26.25 -4.02
C GLU A 196 11.98 27.56 -4.78
N ALA A 197 11.95 27.53 -6.11
CA ALA A 197 12.09 28.73 -6.94
C ALA A 197 11.01 29.78 -6.64
N LEU A 198 9.79 29.32 -6.34
CA LEU A 198 8.65 30.14 -5.93
C LEU A 198 8.61 30.39 -4.41
N GLN A 199 9.55 29.85 -3.62
CA GLN A 199 9.55 29.93 -2.16
C GLN A 199 8.14 29.70 -1.56
N ALA A 200 7.44 28.67 -2.09
CA ALA A 200 6.02 28.44 -1.86
C ALA A 200 5.73 27.84 -0.47
N ASP A 201 4.49 27.95 0.00
CA ASP A 201 4.00 27.19 1.17
C ASP A 201 3.68 25.75 0.73
N VAL A 202 4.36 24.79 1.34
CA VAL A 202 4.29 23.36 1.00
C VAL A 202 3.63 22.52 2.10
N LYS A 203 2.94 23.14 3.07
CA LYS A 203 2.21 22.42 4.13
C LYS A 203 1.21 21.42 3.60
N ALA A 204 0.68 21.63 2.40
CA ALA A 204 -0.21 20.66 1.73
C ALA A 204 0.42 19.26 1.55
N PHE A 205 1.75 19.15 1.64
CA PHE A 205 2.47 17.87 1.56
C PHE A 205 2.72 17.25 2.94
N ASP A 206 2.35 17.89 4.05
CA ASP A 206 2.58 17.40 5.41
C ASP A 206 1.88 16.06 5.66
N VAL A 207 2.49 15.23 6.51
CA VAL A 207 2.01 13.86 6.83
C VAL A 207 0.56 13.88 7.29
N ASP A 208 0.22 14.80 8.18
CA ASP A 208 -1.10 14.84 8.81
C ASP A 208 -2.21 15.18 7.81
N ILE A 209 -1.89 16.00 6.80
CA ILE A 209 -2.81 16.33 5.70
C ILE A 209 -2.86 15.17 4.71
N THR A 210 -1.70 14.63 4.34
CA THR A 210 -1.60 13.59 3.30
C THR A 210 -2.20 12.25 3.72
N GLU A 211 -2.24 11.93 5.02
CA GLU A 211 -2.91 10.73 5.56
C GLU A 211 -4.45 10.76 5.49
N SER A 212 -5.02 11.90 5.16
CA SER A 212 -6.46 12.06 4.89
C SER A 212 -6.81 11.92 3.40
N LEU A 213 -5.81 11.75 2.53
CA LEU A 213 -6.02 11.69 1.09
C LEU A 213 -6.73 10.41 0.65
N PRO A 214 -7.61 10.49 -0.36
CA PRO A 214 -8.51 9.40 -0.73
C PRO A 214 -7.84 8.23 -1.47
N HIS A 215 -6.65 8.41 -2.06
CA HIS A 215 -5.96 7.34 -2.81
C HIS A 215 -4.46 7.29 -2.53
N LYS A 216 -3.91 6.07 -2.49
CA LYS A 216 -2.51 5.77 -2.16
C LYS A 216 -1.50 6.53 -3.01
N GLY A 217 -1.76 6.67 -4.32
CA GLY A 217 -0.87 7.39 -5.23
C GLY A 217 -0.63 8.85 -4.83
N ALA A 218 -1.61 9.53 -4.22
CA ALA A 218 -1.40 10.90 -3.75
C ALA A 218 -0.47 10.96 -2.53
N VAL A 219 -0.56 9.96 -1.64
CA VAL A 219 0.35 9.83 -0.50
C VAL A 219 1.78 9.63 -1.00
N ASP A 220 1.98 8.71 -1.95
CA ASP A 220 3.30 8.39 -2.51
C ASP A 220 3.96 9.62 -3.20
N ILE A 221 3.17 10.41 -3.92
CA ILE A 221 3.64 11.66 -4.54
C ILE A 221 3.98 12.72 -3.49
N ALA A 222 3.15 12.91 -2.46
CA ALA A 222 3.42 13.88 -1.41
C ALA A 222 4.65 13.49 -0.56
N ASP A 223 4.84 12.19 -0.32
CA ASP A 223 6.07 11.63 0.27
C ASP A 223 7.30 11.97 -0.57
N THR A 224 7.20 11.78 -1.89
CA THR A 224 8.27 12.09 -2.84
C THR A 224 8.61 13.59 -2.81
N LEU A 225 7.60 14.47 -2.85
CA LEU A 225 7.80 15.92 -2.77
C LEU A 225 8.49 16.32 -1.45
N ARG A 226 8.08 15.75 -0.32
CA ARG A 226 8.75 15.99 0.98
C ARG A 226 10.19 15.51 1.00
N ALA A 227 10.47 14.34 0.43
CA ALA A 227 11.82 13.80 0.35
C ALA A 227 12.71 14.65 -0.58
N MET A 228 12.18 15.18 -1.67
CA MET A 228 12.89 16.10 -2.57
C MET A 228 13.23 17.43 -1.88
N LEU A 229 12.29 17.97 -1.09
CA LEU A 229 12.40 19.23 -0.36
C LEU A 229 13.09 19.11 1.00
N ALA A 230 13.56 17.92 1.39
CA ALA A 230 14.19 17.69 2.67
C ALA A 230 15.39 18.63 2.87
N GLU A 231 15.46 19.28 4.04
CA GLU A 231 16.48 20.26 4.43
C GLU A 231 16.48 21.59 3.63
N SER A 232 15.51 21.78 2.72
CA SER A 232 15.34 23.05 2.01
C SER A 232 15.07 24.21 2.96
N ARG A 233 15.73 25.35 2.72
CA ARG A 233 15.44 26.62 3.41
C ARG A 233 14.68 27.61 2.54
N GLN A 234 14.30 27.22 1.32
CA GLN A 234 13.63 28.10 0.36
C GLN A 234 12.09 28.05 0.49
N VAL A 235 11.52 26.88 0.77
CA VAL A 235 10.07 26.74 0.96
C VAL A 235 9.59 27.24 2.33
N ASN A 236 8.30 27.57 2.45
CA ASN A 236 7.66 28.10 3.66
C ASN A 236 8.27 29.43 4.19
N ALA A 237 8.78 30.28 3.29
CA ALA A 237 9.38 31.56 3.65
C ALA A 237 8.35 32.55 4.26
N LYS A 238 8.68 33.19 5.37
CA LYS A 238 7.74 33.99 6.19
C LYS A 238 7.43 35.41 5.66
N LYS A 239 8.16 35.93 4.67
CA LYS A 239 8.07 37.36 4.27
C LYS A 239 8.06 37.64 2.75
N VAL A 240 8.61 36.75 1.92
CA VAL A 240 8.71 36.91 0.46
C VAL A 240 8.58 35.50 -0.14
N GLY A 241 7.45 35.17 -0.75
CA GLY A 241 7.09 33.80 -1.17
C GLY A 241 5.77 33.79 -1.92
N ALA A 242 5.53 32.78 -2.77
CA ALA A 242 4.28 32.72 -3.57
C ALA A 242 3.07 32.29 -2.73
N GLY A 243 3.29 31.96 -1.45
CA GLY A 243 2.26 31.41 -0.58
C GLY A 243 1.78 30.04 -1.06
N VAL A 244 0.50 29.74 -0.77
CA VAL A 244 -0.15 28.49 -1.19
C VAL A 244 -0.56 28.60 -2.65
N LEU A 245 -0.02 27.75 -3.52
CA LEU A 245 -0.34 27.72 -4.93
C LEU A 245 -1.22 26.52 -5.30
N PRO A 246 -2.40 26.73 -5.94
CA PRO A 246 -3.25 25.64 -6.42
C PRO A 246 -2.53 24.64 -7.34
N SER A 247 -1.60 25.12 -8.17
CA SER A 247 -0.82 24.30 -9.10
C SER A 247 0.23 23.41 -8.44
N LEU A 248 0.60 23.69 -7.18
CA LEU A 248 1.47 22.85 -6.35
C LEU A 248 0.65 21.93 -5.43
N THR A 249 -0.40 22.47 -4.79
CA THR A 249 -1.28 21.67 -3.90
C THR A 249 -2.03 20.56 -4.63
N ALA A 250 -2.31 20.73 -5.94
CA ALA A 250 -2.94 19.71 -6.77
C ALA A 250 -1.99 18.57 -7.22
N VAL A 251 -0.67 18.72 -7.07
CA VAL A 251 0.33 17.76 -7.59
C VAL A 251 0.11 16.34 -7.07
N PRO A 252 -0.06 16.10 -5.74
CA PRO A 252 -0.34 14.76 -5.22
C PRO A 252 -1.52 14.06 -5.90
N PHE A 253 -2.62 14.77 -6.10
CA PHE A 253 -3.83 14.21 -6.68
C PHE A 253 -3.67 13.89 -8.16
N VAL A 254 -3.15 14.84 -8.93
CA VAL A 254 -3.06 14.70 -10.39
C VAL A 254 -1.97 13.71 -10.79
N HIS A 255 -0.77 13.83 -10.21
CA HIS A 255 0.33 12.91 -10.54
C HIS A 255 0.05 11.51 -9.98
N GLY A 256 -0.56 11.42 -8.79
CA GLY A 256 -0.93 10.14 -8.20
C GLY A 256 -2.01 9.40 -9.00
N ALA A 257 -2.99 10.12 -9.55
CA ALA A 257 -3.98 9.56 -10.47
C ALA A 257 -3.35 9.12 -11.80
N ALA A 258 -2.43 9.92 -12.36
CA ALA A 258 -1.74 9.57 -13.59
C ALA A 258 -0.92 8.28 -13.46
N LEU A 259 -0.18 8.11 -12.35
CA LEU A 259 0.55 6.87 -12.08
C LEU A 259 -0.38 5.66 -11.93
N HIS A 260 -1.58 5.85 -11.37
CA HIS A 260 -2.59 4.80 -11.28
C HIS A 260 -3.09 4.39 -12.66
N ASP A 261 -3.52 5.33 -13.50
CA ASP A 261 -4.03 5.05 -14.84
C ASP A 261 -2.97 4.38 -15.73
N ILE A 262 -1.71 4.83 -15.64
CA ILE A 262 -0.56 4.20 -16.30
C ILE A 262 -0.37 2.74 -15.85
N THR A 263 -0.52 2.49 -14.54
CA THR A 263 -0.39 1.12 -13.99
C THR A 263 -1.53 0.23 -14.47
N VAL A 264 -2.78 0.73 -14.48
CA VAL A 264 -3.95 0.01 -15.00
C VAL A 264 -3.77 -0.31 -16.49
N ALA A 265 -3.30 0.67 -17.27
CA ALA A 265 -3.06 0.51 -18.70
C ALA A 265 -1.96 -0.50 -19.05
N SER A 266 -1.07 -0.82 -18.11
CA SER A 266 -0.02 -1.84 -18.31
C SER A 266 -0.61 -3.25 -18.46
N ALA A 267 -1.77 -3.54 -17.89
CA ALA A 267 -2.42 -4.85 -17.96
C ALA A 267 -2.83 -5.27 -19.39
N PRO A 268 -3.63 -4.49 -20.15
CA PRO A 268 -3.97 -4.84 -21.53
C PRO A 268 -2.74 -4.87 -22.45
N VAL A 269 -1.76 -3.99 -22.25
CA VAL A 269 -0.50 -4.00 -23.02
C VAL A 269 0.28 -5.30 -22.77
N LYS A 270 0.43 -5.71 -21.50
CA LYS A 270 1.12 -6.95 -21.13
C LYS A 270 0.38 -8.20 -21.62
N ALA A 271 -0.96 -8.17 -21.64
CA ALA A 271 -1.78 -9.23 -22.19
C ALA A 271 -1.49 -9.45 -23.69
N ILE A 272 -1.37 -8.36 -24.47
CA ILE A 272 -1.01 -8.43 -25.89
C ILE A 272 0.46 -8.85 -26.09
N LEU A 273 1.39 -8.35 -25.27
CA LEU A 273 2.80 -8.80 -25.32
C LEU A 273 2.93 -10.32 -25.07
N SER A 274 2.02 -10.87 -24.27
CA SER A 274 2.00 -12.29 -23.91
C SER A 274 1.14 -13.14 -24.83
N SER A 275 0.38 -12.53 -25.75
CA SER A 275 -0.50 -13.25 -26.66
C SER A 275 0.27 -13.89 -27.81
N ALA A 276 -0.36 -14.90 -28.42
CA ALA A 276 0.10 -15.52 -29.64
C ALA A 276 -0.65 -14.93 -30.84
N ALA A 277 0.03 -14.79 -31.98
CA ALA A 277 -0.64 -14.54 -33.25
C ALA A 277 -1.56 -15.72 -33.59
N LEU A 278 -2.79 -15.43 -34.02
CA LEU A 278 -3.72 -16.46 -34.46
C LEU A 278 -3.35 -16.95 -35.86
N PRO A 279 -3.50 -18.25 -36.17
CA PRO A 279 -3.33 -18.73 -37.53
C PRO A 279 -4.43 -18.15 -38.43
N ALA A 280 -4.13 -17.93 -39.71
CA ALA A 280 -5.13 -17.50 -40.68
C ALA A 280 -6.31 -18.48 -40.76
N GLY A 281 -7.52 -17.95 -40.97
CA GLY A 281 -8.73 -18.70 -41.28
C GLY A 281 -8.66 -19.38 -42.66
N LYS A 282 -9.74 -20.07 -43.05
CA LYS A 282 -9.82 -20.65 -44.41
C LYS A 282 -9.70 -19.52 -45.44
N ASN A 283 -8.88 -19.71 -46.48
CA ASN A 283 -8.63 -18.72 -47.54
C ASN A 283 -7.94 -17.40 -47.09
N GLY A 284 -7.27 -17.37 -45.93
CA GLY A 284 -6.51 -16.17 -45.50
C GLY A 284 -7.33 -15.15 -44.70
N GLU A 285 -8.50 -15.53 -44.20
CA GLU A 285 -9.34 -14.67 -43.35
C GLU A 285 -8.63 -14.34 -42.01
N LYS A 286 -8.75 -13.07 -41.57
CA LYS A 286 -8.25 -12.63 -40.26
C LYS A 286 -9.25 -13.07 -39.17
N LEU A 287 -8.76 -13.68 -38.10
CA LEU A 287 -9.60 -14.28 -37.05
C LEU A 287 -9.74 -13.44 -35.77
N GLN A 288 -8.96 -12.37 -35.61
CA GLN A 288 -8.92 -11.59 -34.37
C GLN A 288 -9.81 -10.34 -34.43
N VAL A 289 -10.54 -10.07 -33.35
CA VAL A 289 -11.21 -8.79 -33.09
C VAL A 289 -10.32 -7.97 -32.15
N ALA A 290 -10.14 -6.68 -32.45
CA ALA A 290 -9.35 -5.77 -31.64
C ALA A 290 -9.95 -5.66 -30.22
N SER A 291 -9.11 -5.78 -29.19
CA SER A 291 -9.57 -5.62 -27.80
C SER A 291 -9.90 -4.14 -27.54
N PRO A 292 -11.14 -3.81 -27.15
CA PRO A 292 -11.50 -2.42 -26.82
C PRO A 292 -10.82 -1.94 -25.53
N ALA A 293 -10.40 -2.85 -24.65
CA ALA A 293 -9.77 -2.51 -23.38
C ALA A 293 -8.48 -1.69 -23.54
N LEU A 294 -7.70 -1.94 -24.60
CA LEU A 294 -6.49 -1.17 -24.87
C LEU A 294 -6.83 0.29 -25.23
N ALA A 295 -7.82 0.50 -26.09
CA ALA A 295 -8.21 1.83 -26.54
C ALA A 295 -8.70 2.69 -25.37
N THR A 296 -9.58 2.14 -24.52
CA THR A 296 -10.07 2.81 -23.31
C THR A 296 -8.93 3.16 -22.34
N ALA A 297 -8.02 2.21 -22.10
CA ALA A 297 -6.88 2.42 -21.22
C ALA A 297 -5.94 3.52 -21.74
N MET A 298 -5.66 3.56 -23.05
CA MET A 298 -4.80 4.59 -23.65
C MET A 298 -5.42 5.98 -23.60
N VAL A 299 -6.74 6.12 -23.78
CA VAL A 299 -7.43 7.40 -23.60
C VAL A 299 -7.31 7.92 -22.16
N ALA A 300 -7.43 7.03 -21.16
CA ALA A 300 -7.24 7.40 -19.75
C ALA A 300 -5.80 7.89 -19.50
N VAL A 301 -4.80 7.17 -20.03
CA VAL A 301 -3.39 7.59 -19.95
C VAL A 301 -3.18 8.96 -20.60
N ALA A 302 -3.68 9.17 -21.82
CA ALA A 302 -3.55 10.43 -22.55
C ALA A 302 -4.14 11.62 -21.75
N THR A 303 -5.33 11.42 -21.21
CA THR A 303 -6.04 12.43 -20.40
C THR A 303 -5.25 12.77 -19.14
N SER A 304 -4.73 11.78 -18.44
CA SER A 304 -3.98 11.99 -17.19
C SER A 304 -2.60 12.61 -17.42
N LEU A 305 -1.91 12.25 -18.51
CA LEU A 305 -0.66 12.91 -18.92
C LEU A 305 -0.89 14.39 -19.27
N LEU A 306 -1.97 14.72 -19.98
CA LEU A 306 -2.34 16.11 -20.26
C LEU A 306 -2.65 16.89 -18.98
N ARG A 307 -3.32 16.29 -18.00
CA ARG A 307 -3.56 16.95 -16.69
C ARG A 307 -2.25 17.28 -15.98
N CYS A 308 -1.26 16.37 -16.00
CA CYS A 308 0.09 16.65 -15.49
C CYS A 308 0.75 17.81 -16.25
N ALA A 309 0.69 17.80 -17.59
CA ALA A 309 1.25 18.84 -18.43
C ALA A 309 0.62 20.22 -18.15
N ALA A 310 -0.71 20.28 -18.01
CA ALA A 310 -1.44 21.50 -17.69
C ALA A 310 -1.01 22.07 -16.33
N LEU A 311 -0.76 21.22 -15.32
CA LEU A 311 -0.23 21.67 -14.03
C LEU A 311 1.19 22.22 -14.17
N SER A 312 2.06 21.56 -14.94
CA SER A 312 3.41 22.07 -15.24
C SER A 312 3.37 23.44 -15.91
N LEU A 313 2.57 23.62 -16.96
CA LEU A 313 2.42 24.90 -17.65
C LEU A 313 1.89 26.02 -16.73
N LYS A 314 0.96 25.71 -15.82
CA LYS A 314 0.49 26.65 -14.79
C LYS A 314 1.61 27.07 -13.82
N ARG A 315 2.52 26.15 -13.46
CA ARG A 315 3.70 26.49 -12.64
C ARG A 315 4.73 27.29 -13.43
N THR A 316 4.95 26.98 -14.72
CA THR A 316 5.77 27.79 -15.62
C THR A 316 5.28 29.24 -15.69
N ALA A 317 3.97 29.46 -15.84
CA ALA A 317 3.39 30.81 -15.83
C ALA A 317 3.64 31.54 -14.51
N ALA A 318 3.43 30.87 -13.37
CA ALA A 318 3.69 31.45 -12.05
C ALA A 318 5.17 31.80 -11.83
N LEU A 319 6.11 31.02 -12.37
CA LEU A 319 7.54 31.30 -12.34
C LEU A 319 7.88 32.56 -13.16
N ILE A 320 7.34 32.68 -14.37
CA ILE A 320 7.56 33.84 -15.25
C ILE A 320 6.96 35.13 -14.66
N GLU A 321 5.77 35.05 -14.08
CA GLU A 321 5.09 36.17 -13.42
C GLU A 321 5.87 36.69 -12.21
N ARG A 322 6.63 35.81 -11.54
CA ARG A 322 7.41 36.15 -10.36
C ARG A 322 8.72 36.86 -10.67
N LEU A 323 9.27 36.74 -11.88
CA LEU A 323 10.58 37.31 -12.26
C LEU A 323 10.78 38.79 -11.87
N PRO A 324 9.82 39.71 -12.06
CA PRO A 324 9.97 41.12 -11.68
C PRO A 324 10.16 41.33 -10.17
N SER A 325 9.61 40.45 -9.33
CA SER A 325 9.72 40.54 -7.86
C SER A 325 11.07 40.04 -7.32
N ILE A 326 11.86 39.38 -8.18
CA ILE A 326 13.13 38.75 -7.83
C ILE A 326 14.32 39.57 -8.36
N ILE A 327 14.15 40.31 -9.46
CA ILE A 327 15.20 41.09 -10.11
C ILE A 327 15.24 42.51 -9.51
N PRO A 328 16.43 43.08 -9.18
CA PRO A 328 16.56 44.45 -8.67
C PRO A 328 16.03 45.53 -9.65
N GLU A 329 15.57 46.68 -9.15
CA GLU A 329 14.93 47.76 -9.95
C GLU A 329 15.81 48.27 -11.11
N ASP A 330 17.14 48.20 -11.00
CA ASP A 330 18.10 48.62 -12.03
C ASP A 330 18.17 47.69 -13.25
N GLY A 331 17.50 46.52 -13.21
CA GLY A 331 17.54 45.47 -14.24
C GLY A 331 16.29 45.37 -15.13
N ALA A 332 15.44 46.40 -15.19
CA ALA A 332 14.12 46.32 -15.84
C ALA A 332 14.13 45.85 -17.31
N ALA A 333 15.13 46.25 -18.11
CA ALA A 333 15.30 45.80 -19.50
C ALA A 333 15.57 44.28 -19.60
N SER A 334 16.30 43.75 -18.62
CA SER A 334 16.68 42.34 -18.50
C SER A 334 15.50 41.46 -18.08
N VAL A 335 14.59 41.98 -17.25
CA VAL A 335 13.34 41.29 -16.88
C VAL A 335 12.48 41.06 -18.13
N GLY A 336 12.31 42.08 -18.96
CA GLY A 336 11.48 42.01 -20.17
C GLY A 336 11.99 41.00 -21.20
N ALA A 337 13.31 40.93 -21.39
CA ALA A 337 13.94 39.95 -22.28
C ALA A 337 13.71 38.50 -21.80
N LEU A 338 13.91 38.23 -20.51
CA LEU A 338 13.71 36.91 -19.92
C LEU A 338 12.25 36.47 -19.93
N GLN A 339 11.32 37.37 -19.60
CA GLN A 339 9.88 37.10 -19.68
C GLN A 339 9.44 36.77 -21.11
N THR A 340 9.95 37.51 -22.10
CA THR A 340 9.65 37.26 -23.51
C THR A 340 10.23 35.92 -23.99
N GLY A 341 11.48 35.63 -23.64
CA GLY A 341 12.15 34.38 -24.03
C GLY A 341 11.51 33.13 -23.41
N LEU A 342 11.29 33.13 -22.09
CA LEU A 342 10.61 32.04 -21.39
C LEU A 342 9.13 31.93 -21.80
N GLY A 343 8.46 33.06 -21.99
CA GLY A 343 7.09 33.13 -22.51
C GLY A 343 6.96 32.49 -23.89
N GLY A 344 7.93 32.69 -24.78
CA GLY A 344 7.96 32.05 -26.09
C GLY A 344 8.05 30.51 -26.02
N VAL A 345 8.89 29.98 -25.12
CA VAL A 345 9.01 28.52 -24.90
C VAL A 345 7.73 27.95 -24.28
N ALA A 346 7.15 28.65 -23.30
CA ALA A 346 5.90 28.26 -22.67
C ALA A 346 4.73 28.26 -23.68
N ASN A 347 4.65 29.28 -24.55
CA ASN A 347 3.62 29.39 -25.56
C ASN A 347 3.70 28.26 -26.61
N ALA A 348 4.91 27.88 -27.05
CA ALA A 348 5.08 26.74 -27.95
C ALA A 348 4.60 25.42 -27.33
N SER A 349 4.86 25.24 -26.03
CA SER A 349 4.38 24.08 -25.26
C SER A 349 2.86 24.11 -25.09
N MET A 350 2.26 25.29 -24.90
CA MET A 350 0.81 25.48 -24.78
C MET A 350 0.08 25.19 -26.10
N LEU A 351 0.61 25.64 -27.24
CA LEU A 351 0.04 25.34 -28.56
C LEU A 351 0.04 23.83 -28.83
N SER A 352 1.12 23.15 -28.47
CA SER A 352 1.22 21.68 -28.59
C SER A 352 0.21 20.98 -27.66
N PHE A 353 0.03 21.52 -26.44
CA PHE A 353 -0.97 21.02 -25.50
C PHE A 353 -2.41 21.14 -26.05
N GLU A 354 -2.78 22.29 -26.60
CA GLU A 354 -4.13 22.53 -27.14
C GLU A 354 -4.44 21.60 -28.33
N ALA A 355 -3.48 21.43 -29.25
CA ALA A 355 -3.63 20.53 -30.39
C ALA A 355 -3.85 19.06 -29.95
N VAL A 356 -3.07 18.58 -28.98
CA VAL A 356 -3.20 17.20 -28.48
C VAL A 356 -4.46 17.05 -27.61
N GLN A 357 -4.88 18.09 -26.89
CA GLN A 357 -6.14 18.07 -26.15
C GLN A 357 -7.34 17.86 -27.08
N GLU A 358 -7.36 18.53 -28.24
CA GLU A 358 -8.38 18.33 -29.27
C GLU A 358 -8.31 16.90 -29.85
N GLN A 359 -7.11 16.38 -30.13
CA GLN A 359 -6.91 15.00 -30.58
C GLN A 359 -7.47 13.98 -29.57
N VAL A 360 -7.16 14.12 -28.28
CA VAL A 360 -7.65 13.25 -27.21
C VAL A 360 -9.16 13.31 -27.09
N ALA A 361 -9.76 14.51 -27.18
CA ALA A 361 -11.21 14.66 -27.14
C ALA A 361 -11.90 13.92 -28.29
N ARG A 362 -11.38 14.06 -29.52
CA ARG A 362 -11.88 13.36 -30.71
C ARG A 362 -11.81 11.85 -30.55
N VAL A 363 -10.68 11.31 -30.07
CA VAL A 363 -10.51 9.86 -29.90
C VAL A 363 -11.36 9.33 -28.74
N THR A 364 -11.54 10.10 -27.67
CA THR A 364 -12.41 9.73 -26.54
C THR A 364 -13.84 9.48 -27.01
N VAL A 365 -14.37 10.37 -27.86
CA VAL A 365 -15.70 10.18 -28.47
C VAL A 365 -15.71 8.90 -29.31
N ALA A 366 -14.70 8.71 -30.17
CA ALA A 366 -14.63 7.55 -31.05
C ALA A 366 -14.53 6.19 -30.32
N VAL A 367 -13.94 6.14 -29.11
CA VAL A 367 -13.83 4.91 -28.31
C VAL A 367 -15.16 4.49 -27.68
N VAL A 368 -16.09 5.43 -27.47
CA VAL A 368 -17.40 5.15 -26.83
C VAL A 368 -18.48 4.82 -27.87
N VAL A 369 -18.25 5.14 -29.14
CA VAL A 369 -19.16 4.75 -30.23
C VAL A 369 -19.05 3.23 -30.46
N PRO A 370 -20.16 2.46 -30.44
CA PRO A 370 -20.16 1.01 -30.59
C PRO A 370 -19.98 0.56 -32.06
N ASP A 371 -18.93 1.05 -32.72
CA ASP A 371 -18.53 0.64 -34.08
C ASP A 371 -17.32 -0.30 -34.03
N ASP A 372 -17.33 -1.37 -34.85
CA ASP A 372 -16.22 -2.32 -35.00
C ASP A 372 -15.39 -1.95 -36.26
N PRO A 373 -14.07 -1.74 -36.18
CA PRO A 373 -13.17 -1.93 -35.03
C PRO A 373 -12.84 -0.67 -34.19
N ALA A 374 -12.61 -0.89 -32.89
CA ALA A 374 -12.21 0.15 -31.94
C ALA A 374 -10.90 0.87 -32.36
N PRO A 375 -10.79 2.20 -32.16
CA PRO A 375 -9.67 3.01 -32.65
C PRO A 375 -8.41 2.89 -31.75
N SER A 376 -7.87 1.69 -31.58
CA SER A 376 -6.78 1.40 -30.63
C SER A 376 -5.46 2.09 -30.97
N LEU A 377 -5.13 2.23 -32.25
CA LEU A 377 -3.89 2.90 -32.67
C LEU A 377 -4.01 4.41 -32.50
N ALA A 378 -5.16 5.01 -32.85
CA ALA A 378 -5.40 6.43 -32.60
C ALA A 378 -5.39 6.78 -31.10
N ALA A 379 -5.90 5.88 -30.24
CA ALA A 379 -5.85 6.06 -28.79
C ALA A 379 -4.42 5.97 -28.23
N ALA A 380 -3.64 4.98 -28.69
CA ALA A 380 -2.24 4.84 -28.30
C ALA A 380 -1.38 6.01 -28.79
N ASP A 381 -1.65 6.50 -30.00
CA ASP A 381 -0.98 7.68 -30.57
C ASP A 381 -1.33 8.96 -29.79
N ALA A 382 -2.61 9.16 -29.45
CA ALA A 382 -3.01 10.30 -28.62
C ALA A 382 -2.31 10.27 -27.24
N ALA A 383 -2.12 9.08 -26.64
CA ALA A 383 -1.34 8.92 -25.42
C ALA A 383 0.15 9.24 -25.63
N TYR A 384 0.72 8.86 -26.77
CA TYR A 384 2.11 9.14 -27.13
C TYR A 384 2.34 10.64 -27.38
N CYS A 385 1.42 11.31 -28.07
CA CYS A 385 1.43 12.76 -28.23
C CYS A 385 1.29 13.47 -26.86
N ALA A 386 0.42 12.99 -25.97
CA ALA A 386 0.28 13.53 -24.62
C ALA A 386 1.56 13.34 -23.79
N LEU A 387 2.27 12.23 -23.96
CA LEU A 387 3.58 11.97 -23.35
C LEU A 387 4.63 13.00 -23.80
N ARG A 388 4.66 13.33 -25.11
CA ARG A 388 5.55 14.37 -25.67
C ARG A 388 5.19 15.77 -25.19
N VAL A 389 3.89 16.08 -25.08
CA VAL A 389 3.43 17.36 -24.50
C VAL A 389 3.83 17.47 -23.03
N LEU A 390 3.73 16.39 -22.25
CA LEU A 390 4.23 16.39 -20.87
C LEU A 390 5.74 16.63 -20.82
N GLN A 391 6.53 15.99 -21.69
CA GLN A 391 7.97 16.24 -21.81
C GLN A 391 8.27 17.73 -22.05
N GLN A 392 7.59 18.36 -23.01
CA GLN A 392 7.76 19.80 -23.32
C GLN A 392 7.32 20.70 -22.16
N ALA A 393 6.21 20.35 -21.49
CA ALA A 393 5.75 21.10 -20.33
C ALA A 393 6.78 21.05 -19.18
N ILE A 394 7.32 19.86 -18.87
CA ILE A 394 8.38 19.67 -17.88
C ILE A 394 9.63 20.47 -18.26
N GLN A 395 10.03 20.44 -19.54
CA GLN A 395 11.16 21.22 -20.06
C GLN A 395 10.97 22.72 -19.82
N SER A 396 9.79 23.27 -20.17
CA SER A 396 9.48 24.70 -19.98
C SER A 396 9.50 25.10 -18.50
N GLU A 397 8.93 24.25 -17.64
CA GLU A 397 8.88 24.46 -16.19
C GLU A 397 10.29 24.41 -15.59
N THR A 398 11.08 23.42 -15.98
CA THR A 398 12.46 23.23 -15.56
C THR A 398 13.31 24.45 -15.91
N LEU A 399 13.23 24.91 -17.16
CA LEU A 399 13.98 26.07 -17.62
C LEU A 399 13.61 27.32 -16.81
N ALA A 400 12.31 27.57 -16.61
CA ALA A 400 11.84 28.71 -15.82
C ALA A 400 12.27 28.64 -14.35
N ALA A 401 12.25 27.45 -13.74
CA ALA A 401 12.66 27.23 -12.35
C ALA A 401 14.17 27.44 -12.16
N VAL A 402 14.99 26.86 -13.06
CA VAL A 402 16.46 27.01 -13.02
C VAL A 402 16.87 28.46 -13.22
N VAL A 403 16.29 29.16 -14.20
CA VAL A 403 16.56 30.59 -14.43
C VAL A 403 16.17 31.41 -13.18
N SER A 404 14.99 31.15 -12.60
CA SER A 404 14.53 31.85 -11.39
C SER A 404 15.50 31.64 -10.21
N LEU A 405 15.98 30.42 -9.98
CA LEU A 405 16.93 30.11 -8.91
C LEU A 405 18.30 30.78 -9.14
N ARG A 406 18.79 30.80 -10.39
CA ARG A 406 20.06 31.45 -10.75
C ARG A 406 20.01 32.96 -10.52
N ILE A 407 18.90 33.61 -10.86
CA ILE A 407 18.71 35.04 -10.58
C ILE A 407 18.75 35.31 -9.07
N GLN A 408 18.10 34.46 -8.28
CA GLN A 408 18.10 34.58 -6.81
C GLN A 408 19.48 34.35 -6.18
N GLU A 409 20.41 33.65 -6.84
CA GLU A 409 21.79 33.43 -6.40
C GLU A 409 22.73 34.62 -6.68
N GLY A 410 22.44 35.42 -7.71
CA GLY A 410 23.31 36.52 -8.18
C GLY A 410 24.48 36.05 -9.06
N VAL A 411 25.17 37.01 -9.73
CA VAL A 411 26.36 36.72 -10.57
C VAL A 411 27.55 36.38 -9.67
N PRO A 412 28.26 35.24 -9.88
CA PRO A 412 29.46 34.93 -9.10
C PRO A 412 30.57 35.95 -9.38
N ALA A 413 31.24 36.42 -8.32
CA ALA A 413 32.45 37.23 -8.45
C ALA A 413 33.53 36.45 -9.22
N ALA A 414 34.07 37.04 -10.27
CA ALA A 414 35.10 36.44 -11.10
C ALA A 414 36.39 36.18 -10.30
N GLU A 415 36.72 34.90 -10.09
CA GLU A 415 38.08 34.34 -10.14
C GLU A 415 37.99 32.80 -9.96
N PRO A 416 38.65 31.98 -10.79
CA PRO A 416 38.76 30.56 -10.53
C PRO A 416 39.86 30.32 -9.47
N PRO A 417 39.58 29.69 -8.32
CA PRO A 417 40.65 29.17 -7.49
C PRO A 417 41.28 27.98 -8.24
N ALA A 418 42.61 27.94 -8.21
CA ALA A 418 43.43 26.93 -8.87
C ALA A 418 42.99 25.50 -8.47
N ALA A 419 43.02 24.60 -9.45
CA ALA A 419 42.74 23.19 -9.26
C ALA A 419 43.69 22.58 -8.21
N GLU A 420 43.16 22.21 -7.05
CA GLU A 420 43.79 21.22 -6.17
C GLU A 420 43.34 19.81 -6.60
N PRO A 421 44.25 18.83 -6.63
CA PRO A 421 43.96 17.50 -7.12
C PRO A 421 42.95 16.79 -6.22
N VAL A 422 41.98 16.15 -6.85
CA VAL A 422 40.98 15.29 -6.22
C VAL A 422 41.69 14.19 -5.42
N ALA A 423 41.66 14.28 -4.09
CA ALA A 423 42.00 13.16 -3.23
C ALA A 423 40.98 12.05 -3.44
N GLU A 424 41.48 10.83 -3.66
CA GLU A 424 40.72 9.60 -3.80
C GLU A 424 39.66 9.44 -2.70
N ALA A 425 38.48 8.94 -3.09
CA ALA A 425 37.45 8.49 -2.16
C ALA A 425 38.07 7.49 -1.15
N PRO A 426 37.87 7.66 0.17
CA PRO A 426 38.36 6.68 1.11
C PRO A 426 37.56 5.38 0.93
N ALA A 427 38.29 4.30 0.72
CA ALA A 427 37.77 2.94 0.69
C ALA A 427 37.00 2.63 1.99
N ALA A 428 35.89 1.93 1.82
CA ALA A 428 35.13 1.36 2.93
C ALA A 428 35.98 0.32 3.68
N GLU A 429 36.16 0.52 4.99
CA GLU A 429 36.67 -0.50 5.90
C GLU A 429 35.60 -0.94 6.92
N PRO A 430 35.65 -2.20 7.39
CA PRO A 430 34.51 -2.89 7.96
C PRO A 430 34.29 -2.58 9.44
N ALA A 431 33.05 -2.83 9.86
CA ALA A 431 32.55 -2.66 11.21
C ALA A 431 33.40 -3.38 12.28
N ALA A 432 33.74 -2.64 13.34
CA ALA A 432 34.16 -3.20 14.62
C ALA A 432 33.52 -2.42 15.79
N ASN A 433 32.94 -3.17 16.72
CA ASN A 433 32.22 -2.74 17.92
C ASN A 433 33.07 -1.86 18.86
N GLY A 434 32.43 -0.88 19.52
CA GLY A 434 33.05 -0.14 20.63
C GLY A 434 32.12 0.85 21.32
N VAL A 435 31.82 0.59 22.58
CA VAL A 435 30.88 1.30 23.48
C VAL A 435 31.34 2.73 23.83
N GLY A 436 30.40 3.68 23.70
CA GLY A 436 30.12 4.79 24.62
C GLY A 436 31.25 5.78 25.00
N LYS A 437 31.07 7.05 24.60
CA LYS A 437 31.29 8.21 25.48
C LYS A 437 30.65 9.48 24.92
N ALA A 438 29.84 10.13 25.76
CA ALA A 438 29.30 11.45 25.55
C ALA A 438 30.44 12.47 25.38
N ALA A 439 30.44 13.20 24.26
CA ALA A 439 31.34 14.32 24.02
C ALA A 439 30.52 15.60 23.82
N LYS A 440 30.78 16.56 24.71
CA LYS A 440 30.26 17.93 24.75
C LYS A 440 30.19 18.58 23.36
N LYS A 441 29.03 19.14 23.01
CA LYS A 441 28.87 20.20 22.00
C LYS A 441 29.82 21.35 22.29
N LYS A 442 30.91 21.45 21.54
CA LYS A 442 31.75 22.65 21.48
C LYS A 442 31.03 23.63 20.53
N LYS A 443 30.54 24.75 21.08
CA LYS A 443 30.09 25.91 20.30
C LYS A 443 31.31 26.44 19.54
N GLU A 444 31.44 26.10 18.27
CA GLU A 444 32.34 26.83 17.38
C GLU A 444 31.69 28.17 17.02
N LYS A 445 32.47 29.21 17.29
CA LYS A 445 32.17 30.62 17.03
C LYS A 445 32.14 30.78 15.50
N LYS A 446 30.98 31.11 14.93
CA LYS A 446 30.84 31.54 13.54
C LYS A 446 31.88 32.63 13.23
N GLY A 447 32.85 32.31 12.39
CA GLY A 447 33.54 33.31 11.57
C GLY A 447 32.50 33.95 10.66
N LYS A 448 32.43 35.29 10.70
CA LYS A 448 31.71 36.09 9.70
C LYS A 448 32.54 36.06 8.43
N GLY A 449 31.94 35.63 7.32
CA GLY A 449 32.49 35.84 5.98
C GLY A 449 32.72 34.55 5.19
N GLU A 450 31.66 33.79 4.90
CA GLU A 450 31.62 32.85 3.78
C GLU A 450 30.28 33.04 3.05
N ALA A 451 30.34 33.03 1.72
CA ALA A 451 29.28 33.43 0.81
C ALA A 451 27.94 32.72 1.08
N THR A 452 26.84 33.48 1.05
CA THR A 452 25.47 33.02 1.22
C THR A 452 25.03 32.18 0.02
N GLY A 453 25.42 30.91 -0.03
CA GLY A 453 24.88 29.94 -0.99
C GLY A 453 23.43 29.56 -0.66
N MET A 454 22.57 29.53 -1.67
CA MET A 454 21.18 29.10 -1.56
C MET A 454 21.09 27.62 -1.12
N ALA A 455 20.45 27.33 0.01
CA ALA A 455 20.26 25.96 0.52
C ALA A 455 18.98 25.33 -0.04
N LEU A 456 19.10 24.64 -1.17
CA LEU A 456 18.07 23.79 -1.77
C LEU A 456 18.00 22.43 -1.06
N GLY A 457 16.89 21.72 -1.22
CA GLY A 457 16.75 20.33 -0.82
C GLY A 457 17.73 19.42 -1.55
N LEU A 458 18.09 18.29 -0.92
CA LEU A 458 19.08 17.36 -1.49
C LEU A 458 18.65 16.81 -2.86
N GLY A 459 17.37 16.48 -3.02
CA GLY A 459 16.84 15.95 -4.28
C GLY A 459 16.78 17.01 -5.39
N THR A 460 16.33 18.22 -5.06
CA THR A 460 16.23 19.33 -6.01
C THR A 460 17.61 19.88 -6.40
N SER A 461 18.57 19.86 -5.47
CA SER A 461 19.98 20.18 -5.75
C SER A 461 20.60 19.20 -6.75
N LEU A 462 20.39 17.89 -6.56
CA LEU A 462 20.85 16.87 -7.53
C LEU A 462 20.18 17.06 -8.89
N LEU A 463 18.85 17.22 -8.92
CA LEU A 463 18.10 17.43 -10.14
C LEU A 463 18.67 18.61 -10.94
N ARG A 464 18.84 19.76 -10.27
CA ARG A 464 19.41 20.97 -10.87
C ARG A 464 20.82 20.73 -11.37
N LYS A 465 21.70 20.11 -10.58
CA LYS A 465 23.09 19.84 -10.97
C LYS A 465 23.19 18.95 -12.21
N THR A 466 22.36 17.90 -12.29
CA THR A 466 22.33 17.00 -13.45
C THR A 466 21.83 17.70 -14.71
N LEU A 467 20.80 18.55 -14.56
CA LEU A 467 20.24 19.31 -15.68
C LEU A 467 21.18 20.43 -16.15
N GLU A 468 21.94 21.08 -15.26
CA GLU A 468 22.91 22.12 -15.61
C GLU A 468 24.25 21.56 -16.11
N GLY A 469 24.66 20.37 -15.64
CA GLY A 469 25.95 19.74 -15.94
C GLY A 469 26.14 19.17 -17.35
N THR A 470 25.19 19.39 -18.27
CA THR A 470 25.26 18.83 -19.62
C THR A 470 26.29 19.58 -20.49
N ALA A 471 27.30 18.84 -20.98
CA ALA A 471 28.31 19.32 -21.93
C ALA A 471 28.26 18.56 -23.27
N ALA A 472 28.40 19.33 -24.36
CA ALA A 472 28.94 18.98 -25.69
C ALA A 472 28.25 17.97 -26.64
N ALA A 473 27.26 17.15 -26.25
CA ALA A 473 26.75 16.12 -27.19
C ALA A 473 25.68 16.58 -28.20
N ALA A 474 24.90 17.64 -27.92
CA ALA A 474 23.72 17.99 -28.72
C ALA A 474 24.01 18.80 -30.00
N VAL A 475 25.23 19.33 -30.17
CA VAL A 475 25.54 20.32 -31.22
C VAL A 475 25.99 19.69 -32.55
N VAL A 476 26.35 18.41 -32.59
CA VAL A 476 26.86 17.79 -33.83
C VAL A 476 25.75 17.41 -34.82
N ALA A 477 24.49 17.29 -34.38
CA ALA A 477 23.42 16.76 -35.24
C ALA A 477 22.62 17.80 -36.05
N SER A 478 22.60 19.09 -35.66
CA SER A 478 21.79 20.11 -36.36
C SER A 478 22.59 21.13 -37.17
N ALA A 479 23.91 21.01 -37.22
CA ALA A 479 24.78 21.92 -37.97
C ALA A 479 25.07 21.40 -39.38
N VAL A 480 24.04 21.39 -40.25
CA VAL A 480 24.24 21.43 -41.70
C VAL A 480 23.61 22.73 -42.18
N SER A 481 24.44 23.61 -42.74
CA SER A 481 24.17 24.94 -43.32
C SER A 481 24.09 26.15 -42.38
N THR A 482 25.24 26.65 -41.88
CA THR A 482 25.82 28.00 -42.10
C THR A 482 26.98 28.28 -41.13
N PRO A 483 27.99 29.13 -41.47
CA PRO A 483 29.24 29.21 -40.72
C PRO A 483 29.32 30.45 -39.81
N ALA A 484 29.73 30.26 -38.55
CA ALA A 484 30.76 31.06 -37.86
C ALA A 484 30.93 30.60 -36.41
N SER A 485 32.17 30.64 -35.96
CA SER A 485 32.74 30.19 -34.70
C SER A 485 32.09 30.73 -33.42
N ALA A 486 31.56 29.83 -32.58
CA ALA A 486 31.56 29.98 -31.13
C ALA A 486 31.56 28.60 -30.48
N SER A 487 32.70 28.19 -29.93
CA SER A 487 32.76 27.05 -29.02
C SER A 487 32.10 27.46 -27.71
N PHE A 488 30.91 26.92 -27.41
CA PHE A 488 30.23 27.19 -26.16
C PHE A 488 30.52 26.09 -25.14
N ASP A 489 31.17 26.45 -24.03
CA ASP A 489 31.30 25.62 -22.83
C ASP A 489 29.91 25.42 -22.16
N SER A 490 29.72 24.27 -21.49
CA SER A 490 28.52 23.71 -20.79
C SER A 490 27.22 24.55 -20.63
N LEU A 491 26.06 23.88 -20.59
CA LEU A 491 24.75 24.52 -20.34
C LEU A 491 24.73 25.41 -19.07
N ALA A 492 25.43 25.00 -18.01
CA ALA A 492 25.65 25.81 -16.82
C ALA A 492 26.33 27.15 -17.13
N ALA A 493 27.40 27.15 -17.94
CA ALA A 493 28.12 28.37 -18.32
C ALA A 493 27.24 29.29 -19.17
N GLN A 494 26.42 28.76 -20.07
CA GLN A 494 25.48 29.54 -20.89
C GLN A 494 24.37 30.21 -20.05
N LEU A 495 23.82 29.50 -19.06
CA LEU A 495 22.80 30.04 -18.14
C LEU A 495 23.41 31.04 -17.14
N LEU A 496 24.69 30.87 -16.78
CA LEU A 496 25.46 31.83 -15.98
C LEU A 496 25.87 33.09 -16.76
N SER A 497 26.07 32.97 -18.08
CA SER A 497 26.43 34.06 -18.99
C SER A 497 25.22 34.64 -19.74
N LEU A 498 24.00 34.51 -19.21
CA LEU A 498 22.80 35.09 -19.82
C LEU A 498 23.03 36.59 -20.01
N SER A 499 23.15 37.03 -21.27
CA SER A 499 23.38 38.45 -21.57
C SER A 499 22.09 39.22 -21.32
N LEU A 500 21.98 39.79 -20.12
CA LEU A 500 20.82 40.54 -19.65
C LEU A 500 20.66 41.92 -20.34
N GLU A 501 21.63 42.32 -21.15
CA GLU A 501 21.68 43.60 -21.86
C GLU A 501 21.21 43.50 -23.33
N ASP A 502 21.20 42.31 -23.93
CA ASP A 502 20.76 42.07 -25.32
C ASP A 502 19.62 41.02 -25.39
N PRO A 503 18.37 41.46 -25.66
CA PRO A 503 17.20 40.58 -25.71
C PRO A 503 17.29 39.46 -26.76
N GLU A 504 17.93 39.68 -27.91
CA GLU A 504 18.02 38.68 -28.97
C GLU A 504 18.98 37.55 -28.59
N THR A 505 20.14 37.90 -28.03
CA THR A 505 21.12 36.93 -27.52
C THR A 505 20.55 36.11 -26.35
N ALA A 506 19.84 36.75 -25.41
CA ALA A 506 19.19 36.05 -24.31
C ALA A 506 18.12 35.05 -24.80
N ALA A 507 17.29 35.46 -25.77
CA ALA A 507 16.30 34.58 -26.38
C ALA A 507 16.94 33.39 -27.09
N GLN A 508 18.09 33.60 -27.76
CA GLN A 508 18.84 32.54 -28.43
C GLN A 508 19.44 31.54 -27.43
N GLN A 509 20.05 32.02 -26.34
CA GLN A 509 20.59 31.18 -25.25
C GLN A 509 19.49 30.35 -24.57
N LEU A 510 18.33 30.96 -24.28
CA LEU A 510 17.18 30.26 -23.71
C LEU A 510 16.63 29.18 -24.65
N ARG A 511 16.60 29.43 -25.97
CA ARG A 511 16.21 28.41 -26.96
C ARG A 511 17.18 27.23 -26.97
N PHE A 512 18.49 27.47 -26.91
CA PHE A 512 19.48 26.39 -26.82
C PHE A 512 19.34 25.59 -25.52
N ALA A 513 19.19 26.26 -24.39
CA ALA A 513 18.97 25.63 -23.09
C ALA A 513 17.71 24.76 -23.10
N SER A 514 16.64 25.28 -23.70
CA SER A 514 15.37 24.57 -23.89
C SER A 514 15.58 23.25 -24.66
N VAL A 515 16.27 23.28 -25.80
CA VAL A 515 16.57 22.07 -26.60
C VAL A 515 17.41 21.06 -25.83
N ALA A 516 18.44 21.53 -25.10
CA ALA A 516 19.30 20.66 -24.30
C ALA A 516 18.51 19.94 -23.19
N ILE A 517 17.67 20.67 -22.43
CA ILE A 517 16.80 20.07 -21.41
C ILE A 517 15.83 19.07 -22.03
N ASN A 518 15.21 19.40 -23.17
CA ASN A 518 14.28 18.51 -23.84
C ASN A 518 14.91 17.15 -24.17
N SER A 519 16.16 17.16 -24.63
CA SER A 519 16.90 15.94 -24.97
C SER A 519 17.19 15.03 -23.76
N GLN A 520 17.40 15.62 -22.58
CA GLN A 520 17.59 14.86 -21.33
C GLN A 520 16.31 14.19 -20.85
N LEU A 521 15.17 14.78 -21.21
CA LEU A 521 13.83 14.31 -20.85
C LEU A 521 13.21 13.40 -21.91
N ASP A 522 13.97 12.97 -22.92
CA ASP A 522 13.45 12.10 -23.97
C ASP A 522 12.88 10.80 -23.37
N PRO A 523 11.59 10.46 -23.62
CA PRO A 523 10.93 9.24 -23.14
C PRO A 523 11.69 7.96 -23.45
N ALA A 524 12.44 7.95 -24.56
CA ALA A 524 13.28 6.85 -25.01
C ALA A 524 14.77 7.14 -24.81
N GLY A 525 15.15 8.16 -24.04
CA GLY A 525 16.53 8.58 -23.86
C GLY A 525 17.22 7.82 -22.73
N PRO A 526 18.49 7.40 -22.87
CA PRO A 526 19.27 6.84 -21.77
C PRO A 526 19.53 7.85 -20.65
N ALA A 527 19.53 9.14 -20.97
CA ALA A 527 19.68 10.24 -20.02
C ALA A 527 18.57 10.26 -18.94
N LEU A 528 17.31 10.11 -19.35
CA LEU A 528 16.16 10.07 -18.46
C LEU A 528 16.26 8.91 -17.47
N VAL A 529 16.72 7.74 -17.94
CA VAL A 529 16.91 6.54 -17.11
C VAL A 529 18.00 6.78 -16.05
N GLN A 530 19.13 7.38 -16.44
CA GLN A 530 20.22 7.71 -15.50
C GLN A 530 19.78 8.74 -14.46
N LEU A 531 19.07 9.78 -14.89
CA LEU A 531 18.51 10.79 -13.98
C LEU A 531 17.54 10.16 -12.98
N MET A 532 16.65 9.27 -13.44
CA MET A 532 15.72 8.57 -12.57
C MET A 532 16.43 7.69 -11.54
N ALA A 533 17.48 6.96 -11.93
CA ALA A 533 18.26 6.15 -11.01
C ALA A 533 18.94 7.01 -9.93
N ALA A 534 19.52 8.15 -10.33
CA ALA A 534 20.16 9.08 -9.41
C ALA A 534 19.16 9.70 -8.40
N LEU A 535 17.97 10.10 -8.88
CA LEU A 535 16.90 10.62 -8.01
C LEU A 535 16.38 9.55 -7.05
N THR A 536 16.20 8.31 -7.52
CA THR A 536 15.75 7.19 -6.70
C THR A 536 16.71 6.95 -5.53
N SER A 537 18.01 6.98 -5.79
CA SER A 537 19.03 6.85 -4.73
C SER A 537 18.94 7.96 -3.67
N VAL A 538 18.61 9.20 -4.06
CA VAL A 538 18.39 10.30 -3.10
C VAL A 538 17.08 10.14 -2.33
N LEU A 539 16.01 9.68 -2.98
CA LEU A 539 14.75 9.40 -2.30
C LEU A 539 14.91 8.28 -1.26
N GLU A 540 15.67 7.24 -1.58
CA GLU A 540 16.00 6.14 -0.67
C GLU A 540 16.88 6.58 0.49
N SER A 541 17.90 7.41 0.25
CA SER A 541 18.75 7.92 1.33
C SER A 541 18.00 8.89 2.25
N ASN A 542 17.09 9.70 1.71
CA ASN A 542 16.24 10.60 2.50
C ASN A 542 15.12 9.85 3.24
N ALA A 543 14.73 8.65 2.79
CA ALA A 543 13.80 7.80 3.53
C ALA A 543 14.36 7.35 4.90
N VAL A 544 15.68 7.35 5.09
CA VAL A 544 16.37 7.01 6.35
C VAL A 544 16.12 8.06 7.45
N GLN A 545 15.73 9.30 7.12
CA GLN A 545 15.38 10.35 8.10
C GLN A 545 13.88 10.41 8.46
N ARG A 546 13.04 9.43 8.07
CA ARG A 546 11.64 9.41 8.52
C ARG A 546 11.60 9.25 10.04
N LYS A 547 10.86 10.13 10.74
CA LYS A 547 10.55 9.91 12.17
C LYS A 547 9.93 8.52 12.30
N PRO A 548 10.45 7.65 13.18
CA PRO A 548 9.83 6.36 13.45
C PRO A 548 8.36 6.58 13.80
N LYS A 549 7.46 5.92 13.07
CA LYS A 549 6.01 6.02 13.28
C LYS A 549 5.38 4.64 13.15
N ILE A 550 4.45 4.36 14.05
CA ILE A 550 3.63 3.15 14.04
C ILE A 550 2.56 3.30 12.94
N ALA A 551 2.24 2.21 12.24
CA ALA A 551 1.19 2.20 11.23
C ALA A 551 -0.13 2.76 11.80
N LYS A 552 -0.84 3.56 11.01
CA LYS A 552 -2.11 4.17 11.43
C LYS A 552 -3.09 3.10 11.89
N GLY A 553 -3.62 3.26 13.10
CA GLY A 553 -4.56 2.31 13.70
C GLY A 553 -3.93 1.09 14.38
N ALA A 554 -2.60 0.99 14.42
CA ALA A 554 -1.86 0.03 15.25
C ALA A 554 -1.23 0.74 16.46
N ARG A 555 -0.79 -0.02 17.46
CA ARG A 555 -0.13 0.50 18.67
C ARG A 555 0.85 -0.51 19.25
N ASP A 556 1.88 0.01 19.90
CA ASP A 556 2.75 -0.76 20.78
C ASP A 556 2.11 -0.88 22.17
N PHE A 557 2.48 -1.92 22.91
CA PHE A 557 2.05 -2.17 24.28
C PHE A 557 3.22 -2.04 25.23
N TYR A 558 3.05 -1.22 26.27
CA TYR A 558 4.05 -1.04 27.31
C TYR A 558 4.09 -2.24 28.28
N PRO A 559 5.19 -2.44 29.04
CA PRO A 559 5.32 -3.60 29.94
C PRO A 559 4.17 -3.73 30.96
N ASP A 560 3.71 -2.61 31.54
CA ASP A 560 2.55 -2.58 32.46
C ASP A 560 1.26 -3.04 31.76
N GLN A 561 1.02 -2.56 30.54
CA GLN A 561 -0.13 -2.96 29.73
C GLN A 561 -0.07 -4.44 29.35
N MET A 562 1.13 -4.97 29.05
CA MET A 562 1.31 -6.39 28.75
C MET A 562 1.04 -7.27 29.96
N ALA A 563 1.47 -6.87 31.16
CA ALA A 563 1.14 -7.60 32.39
C ALA A 563 -0.38 -7.70 32.62
N ILE A 564 -1.12 -6.60 32.41
CA ILE A 564 -2.59 -6.59 32.51
C ILE A 564 -3.22 -7.51 31.45
N ARG A 565 -2.70 -7.48 30.23
CA ARG A 565 -3.20 -8.31 29.12
C ARG A 565 -3.00 -9.79 29.38
N GLU A 566 -1.85 -10.19 29.91
CA GLU A 566 -1.58 -11.57 30.28
C GLU A 566 -2.57 -12.08 31.34
N VAL A 567 -2.92 -11.26 32.33
CA VAL A 567 -3.96 -11.61 33.33
C VAL A 567 -5.30 -11.87 32.65
N ALA A 568 -5.74 -10.98 31.77
CA ALA A 568 -7.01 -11.13 31.05
C ALA A 568 -7.00 -12.38 30.16
N PHE A 569 -5.94 -12.59 29.37
CA PHE A 569 -5.81 -13.79 28.52
C PHE A 569 -5.78 -15.08 29.34
N ASN A 570 -5.14 -15.08 30.50
CA ASN A 570 -5.09 -16.23 31.39
C ASN A 570 -6.48 -16.58 31.95
N LYS A 571 -7.26 -15.58 32.38
CA LYS A 571 -8.66 -15.77 32.83
C LYS A 571 -9.51 -16.39 31.71
N ILE A 572 -9.48 -15.78 30.51
CA ILE A 572 -10.23 -16.25 29.34
C ILE A 572 -9.82 -17.66 28.92
N THR A 573 -8.52 -17.92 28.80
CA THR A 573 -7.99 -19.23 28.41
C THR A 573 -8.33 -20.30 29.45
N SER A 574 -8.38 -19.94 30.74
CA SER A 574 -8.80 -20.85 31.81
C SER A 574 -10.23 -21.33 31.61
N VAL A 575 -11.17 -20.41 31.32
CA VAL A 575 -12.57 -20.77 31.02
C VAL A 575 -12.67 -21.62 29.75
N PHE A 576 -11.99 -21.25 28.66
CA PHE A 576 -12.00 -22.06 27.44
C PHE A 576 -11.51 -23.50 27.67
N LYS A 577 -10.43 -23.67 28.46
CA LYS A 577 -9.91 -25.00 28.83
C LYS A 577 -10.82 -25.74 29.80
N ARG A 578 -11.51 -25.04 30.70
CA ARG A 578 -12.51 -25.61 31.62
C ARG A 578 -13.65 -26.27 30.85
N HIS A 579 -14.03 -25.69 29.71
CA HIS A 579 -15.01 -26.24 28.77
C HIS A 579 -14.42 -27.24 27.77
N GLY A 580 -13.17 -27.67 27.93
CA GLY A 580 -12.55 -28.71 27.12
C GLY A 580 -12.30 -28.32 25.65
N ALA A 581 -12.21 -27.02 25.35
CA ALA A 581 -11.88 -26.57 24.00
C ALA A 581 -10.39 -26.75 23.68
N VAL A 582 -10.10 -27.23 22.46
CA VAL A 582 -8.73 -27.33 21.94
C VAL A 582 -8.28 -25.99 21.35
N SER A 583 -6.99 -25.69 21.44
CA SER A 583 -6.43 -24.50 20.77
C SER A 583 -6.03 -24.85 19.34
N ILE A 584 -6.32 -23.96 18.40
CA ILE A 584 -5.75 -23.99 17.05
C ILE A 584 -5.06 -22.66 16.75
N ASP A 585 -4.28 -22.62 15.68
CA ASP A 585 -3.79 -21.38 15.10
C ASP A 585 -3.82 -21.47 13.56
N THR A 586 -4.02 -20.34 12.90
CA THR A 586 -4.04 -20.23 11.44
C THR A 586 -3.04 -19.16 10.99
N PRO A 587 -2.55 -19.22 9.73
CA PRO A 587 -1.74 -18.16 9.18
C PRO A 587 -2.40 -16.77 9.32
N VAL A 588 -1.58 -15.72 9.44
CA VAL A 588 -2.08 -14.35 9.57
C VAL A 588 -2.73 -13.83 8.27
N PHE A 589 -2.33 -14.40 7.14
CA PHE A 589 -2.91 -14.16 5.82
C PHE A 589 -3.59 -15.43 5.29
N GLU A 590 -4.67 -15.24 4.56
CA GLU A 590 -5.38 -16.28 3.83
C GLU A 590 -5.29 -15.96 2.32
N LEU A 591 -5.60 -16.93 1.47
CA LEU A 591 -5.81 -16.65 0.04
C LEU A 591 -6.95 -15.63 -0.09
N ARG A 592 -6.78 -14.61 -0.94
CA ARG A 592 -7.77 -13.53 -1.11
C ARG A 592 -9.17 -14.06 -1.42
N GLU A 593 -9.24 -15.12 -2.23
CA GLU A 593 -10.50 -15.80 -2.57
C GLU A 593 -11.20 -16.47 -1.38
N THR A 594 -10.46 -16.86 -0.34
CA THR A 594 -11.02 -17.44 0.90
C THR A 594 -11.87 -16.40 1.65
N LEU A 595 -11.45 -15.13 1.61
CA LEU A 595 -12.10 -14.03 2.33
C LEU A 595 -13.14 -13.29 1.46
N THR A 596 -13.08 -13.43 0.14
CA THR A 596 -13.94 -12.70 -0.79
C THR A 596 -15.39 -13.18 -0.71
N GLY A 597 -16.34 -12.24 -0.60
CA GLY A 597 -17.77 -12.53 -0.63
C GLY A 597 -18.35 -13.14 0.66
N LYS A 598 -17.57 -13.18 1.75
CA LYS A 598 -18.02 -13.71 3.07
C LYS A 598 -18.55 -12.64 4.01
N TYR A 599 -18.10 -11.39 3.84
CA TYR A 599 -18.32 -10.30 4.79
C TYR A 599 -19.25 -9.20 4.25
N GLY A 600 -19.95 -9.42 3.13
CA GLY A 600 -20.81 -8.40 2.52
C GLY A 600 -20.05 -7.11 2.20
N GLU A 601 -20.58 -5.97 2.64
CA GLU A 601 -19.99 -4.63 2.42
C GLU A 601 -18.61 -4.46 3.10
N ASP A 602 -18.38 -5.16 4.21
CA ASP A 602 -17.12 -5.11 4.97
C ASP A 602 -15.93 -5.73 4.21
N SER A 603 -16.19 -6.48 3.14
CA SER A 603 -15.14 -7.04 2.28
C SER A 603 -14.19 -5.96 1.72
N LYS A 604 -14.67 -4.72 1.58
CA LYS A 604 -13.85 -3.57 1.12
C LYS A 604 -12.79 -3.13 2.14
N LEU A 605 -12.92 -3.57 3.39
CA LEU A 605 -12.06 -3.19 4.51
C LEU A 605 -10.91 -4.20 4.74
N ILE A 606 -10.72 -5.17 3.85
CA ILE A 606 -9.66 -6.17 3.97
C ILE A 606 -8.29 -5.58 3.56
N TYR A 607 -7.23 -5.98 4.27
CA TYR A 607 -5.85 -5.66 3.89
C TYR A 607 -5.32 -6.68 2.88
N ASP A 608 -5.08 -6.26 1.65
CA ASP A 608 -4.42 -7.07 0.62
C ASP A 608 -2.90 -6.91 0.68
N LEU A 609 -2.18 -8.02 0.47
CA LEU A 609 -0.73 -8.02 0.28
C LEU A 609 -0.39 -7.59 -1.15
N ALA A 610 0.81 -7.04 -1.34
CA ALA A 610 1.28 -6.67 -2.67
C ALA A 610 1.48 -7.91 -3.55
N ASP A 611 1.07 -7.82 -4.82
CA ASP A 611 1.35 -8.86 -5.81
C ASP A 611 2.85 -8.89 -6.12
N GLN A 612 3.48 -10.01 -5.77
CA GLN A 612 4.90 -10.28 -6.02
C GLN A 612 5.11 -11.40 -7.05
N GLY A 613 4.09 -11.70 -7.87
CA GLY A 613 4.13 -12.74 -8.90
C GLY A 613 3.75 -14.14 -8.42
N GLY A 614 3.14 -14.25 -7.23
CA GLY A 614 2.68 -15.49 -6.60
C GLY A 614 1.18 -15.49 -6.34
N GLU A 615 0.77 -16.19 -5.28
CA GLU A 615 -0.63 -16.21 -4.83
C GLU A 615 -1.06 -14.85 -4.28
N LEU A 616 -2.32 -14.49 -4.51
CA LEU A 616 -2.89 -13.24 -3.99
C LEU A 616 -3.39 -13.49 -2.57
N LEU A 617 -2.78 -12.78 -1.62
CA LEU A 617 -2.99 -12.98 -0.19
C LEU A 617 -3.63 -11.75 0.45
N SER A 618 -4.40 -11.99 1.50
CA SER A 618 -5.05 -10.95 2.29
C SER A 618 -4.96 -11.29 3.78
N LEU A 619 -4.77 -10.28 4.63
CA LEU A 619 -4.78 -10.48 6.09
C LEU A 619 -6.19 -10.86 6.55
N ARG A 620 -6.27 -11.77 7.52
CA ARG A 620 -7.54 -12.23 8.08
C ARG A 620 -8.32 -11.08 8.75
N TYR A 621 -9.60 -10.97 8.38
CA TYR A 621 -10.53 -9.96 8.90
C TYR A 621 -11.12 -10.36 10.27
N ASP A 622 -11.31 -11.67 10.46
CA ASP A 622 -11.74 -12.32 11.69
C ASP A 622 -11.02 -13.67 11.90
N LEU A 623 -11.43 -14.45 12.91
CA LEU A 623 -10.97 -15.82 13.13
C LEU A 623 -12.01 -16.89 12.71
N THR A 624 -13.26 -16.50 12.45
CA THR A 624 -14.35 -17.41 12.09
C THR A 624 -14.23 -17.96 10.67
N VAL A 625 -13.90 -17.13 9.66
CA VAL A 625 -13.72 -17.61 8.28
C VAL A 625 -12.47 -18.50 8.14
N PRO A 626 -11.30 -18.15 8.73
CA PRO A 626 -10.16 -19.07 8.81
C PRO A 626 -10.51 -20.41 9.47
N PHE A 627 -11.35 -20.39 10.51
CA PHE A 627 -11.83 -21.61 11.16
C PHE A 627 -12.74 -22.44 10.24
N ALA A 628 -13.69 -21.82 9.53
CA ALA A 628 -14.54 -22.54 8.59
C ALA A 628 -13.72 -23.20 7.47
N ARG A 629 -12.70 -22.51 6.94
CA ARG A 629 -11.73 -23.07 6.00
C ARG A 629 -10.93 -24.20 6.64
N TYR A 630 -10.51 -24.08 7.90
CA TYR A 630 -9.80 -25.12 8.65
C TYR A 630 -10.61 -26.41 8.77
N VAL A 631 -11.88 -26.29 9.15
CA VAL A 631 -12.81 -27.43 9.26
C VAL A 631 -13.01 -28.09 7.89
N ALA A 632 -13.26 -27.29 6.85
CA ALA A 632 -13.47 -27.76 5.49
C ALA A 632 -12.25 -28.50 4.92
N LEU A 633 -11.06 -27.88 4.99
CA LEU A 633 -9.83 -28.46 4.42
C LEU A 633 -9.47 -29.80 5.08
N ASN A 634 -9.67 -29.91 6.39
CA ASN A 634 -9.32 -31.11 7.15
C ASN A 634 -10.49 -32.10 7.24
N SER A 635 -11.62 -31.84 6.58
CA SER A 635 -12.81 -32.70 6.63
C SER A 635 -13.30 -33.03 8.05
N ILE A 636 -13.19 -32.05 8.96
CA ILE A 636 -13.54 -32.21 10.37
C ILE A 636 -15.07 -32.19 10.51
N ALA A 637 -15.64 -33.25 11.09
CA ALA A 637 -17.07 -33.34 11.33
C ALA A 637 -17.50 -32.64 12.63
N THR A 638 -16.66 -32.70 13.67
CA THR A 638 -16.95 -32.17 15.00
C THR A 638 -15.67 -31.61 15.63
N ILE A 639 -15.72 -30.41 16.17
CA ILE A 639 -14.61 -29.80 16.92
C ILE A 639 -15.15 -28.72 17.85
N LYS A 640 -14.62 -28.66 19.08
CA LYS A 640 -14.82 -27.56 20.02
C LYS A 640 -13.47 -26.90 20.26
N ARG A 641 -13.31 -25.63 19.86
CA ARG A 641 -12.01 -24.95 19.84
C ARG A 641 -12.07 -23.54 20.40
N TYR A 642 -10.90 -23.05 20.81
CA TYR A 642 -10.66 -21.63 21.00
C TYR A 642 -9.48 -21.14 20.14
N HIS A 643 -9.47 -19.86 19.80
CA HIS A 643 -8.40 -19.21 19.05
C HIS A 643 -8.25 -17.76 19.53
N ILE A 644 -7.06 -17.40 20.03
CA ILE A 644 -6.75 -16.04 20.47
C ILE A 644 -5.67 -15.49 19.56
N ALA A 645 -6.02 -14.53 18.70
CA ALA A 645 -5.07 -13.96 17.76
C ALA A 645 -5.46 -12.57 17.27
N LYS A 646 -4.49 -11.88 16.65
CA LYS A 646 -4.72 -10.58 16.01
C LYS A 646 -5.47 -10.72 14.69
N VAL A 647 -6.33 -9.73 14.41
CA VAL A 647 -7.08 -9.56 13.16
C VAL A 647 -6.91 -8.14 12.62
N TYR A 648 -7.20 -7.96 11.34
CA TYR A 648 -6.84 -6.76 10.60
C TYR A 648 -8.03 -6.20 9.81
N ARG A 649 -8.44 -4.98 10.14
CA ARG A 649 -9.57 -4.29 9.47
C ARG A 649 -9.14 -2.89 9.08
N ARG A 650 -9.29 -2.50 7.80
CA ARG A 650 -8.96 -1.17 7.27
C ARG A 650 -9.97 -0.09 7.65
N ASP A 651 -10.52 -0.22 8.83
CA ASP A 651 -11.53 0.68 9.34
C ASP A 651 -10.97 2.10 9.57
N GLN A 652 -11.84 3.09 9.73
CA GLN A 652 -11.43 4.42 10.16
C GLN A 652 -11.15 4.38 11.68
N PRO A 653 -9.88 4.49 12.11
CA PRO A 653 -9.51 4.25 13.49
C PRO A 653 -10.06 5.38 14.38
N GLN A 654 -10.63 4.99 15.52
CA GLN A 654 -11.05 5.90 16.58
C GLN A 654 -10.30 5.50 17.85
N MET A 655 -9.10 6.04 18.02
CA MET A 655 -8.18 5.65 19.11
C MET A 655 -8.83 5.83 20.49
N ASN A 656 -9.56 6.93 20.68
CA ASN A 656 -10.23 7.24 21.95
C ASN A 656 -11.46 6.35 22.25
N ARG A 657 -11.93 5.58 21.25
CA ARG A 657 -13.10 4.69 21.35
C ARG A 657 -12.74 3.21 21.20
N GLY A 658 -11.43 2.89 21.21
CA GLY A 658 -10.95 1.51 21.13
C GLY A 658 -11.14 0.83 19.77
N ARG A 659 -11.31 1.61 18.68
CA ARG A 659 -11.47 1.08 17.32
C ARG A 659 -10.15 1.17 16.57
N PHE A 660 -9.49 0.03 16.44
CA PHE A 660 -8.15 -0.10 15.86
C PHE A 660 -8.20 -0.83 14.51
N ARG A 661 -7.09 -0.78 13.77
CA ARG A 661 -6.91 -1.52 12.51
C ARG A 661 -6.22 -2.87 12.73
N GLU A 662 -5.44 -2.98 13.79
CA GLU A 662 -4.89 -4.22 14.32
C GLU A 662 -5.38 -4.37 15.77
N PHE A 663 -6.01 -5.50 16.09
CA PHE A 663 -6.47 -5.80 17.45
C PHE A 663 -6.66 -7.31 17.65
N PHE A 664 -6.75 -7.74 18.91
CA PHE A 664 -7.01 -9.14 19.24
C PHE A 664 -8.50 -9.49 19.19
N GLN A 665 -8.78 -10.71 18.75
CA GLN A 665 -10.03 -11.42 19.01
C GLN A 665 -9.75 -12.67 19.84
N CYS A 666 -10.69 -13.03 20.71
CA CYS A 666 -10.65 -14.26 21.49
C CYS A 666 -11.91 -15.06 21.18
N ASP A 667 -11.79 -16.03 20.29
CA ASP A 667 -12.92 -16.78 19.75
C ASP A 667 -13.03 -18.15 20.40
N PHE A 668 -14.26 -18.58 20.67
CA PHE A 668 -14.62 -19.92 21.11
C PHE A 668 -15.78 -20.43 20.26
N ASP A 669 -15.60 -21.61 19.65
CA ASP A 669 -16.54 -22.12 18.67
C ASP A 669 -16.72 -23.64 18.81
N ILE A 670 -17.96 -24.08 18.61
CA ILE A 670 -18.37 -25.48 18.57
C ILE A 670 -18.94 -25.76 17.19
N ALA A 671 -18.25 -26.61 16.43
CA ALA A 671 -18.69 -27.11 15.13
C ALA A 671 -19.10 -28.59 15.25
N GLY A 672 -20.19 -28.95 14.59
CA GLY A 672 -20.74 -30.30 14.53
C GLY A 672 -22.26 -30.34 14.59
N ALA A 673 -22.83 -31.47 14.16
CA ALA A 673 -24.25 -31.74 14.27
C ALA A 673 -24.56 -32.31 15.67
N TYR A 674 -25.28 -31.53 16.48
CA TYR A 674 -25.67 -31.88 17.85
C TYR A 674 -27.18 -31.68 18.04
N SER A 675 -27.68 -32.06 19.22
CA SER A 675 -29.04 -31.73 19.64
C SER A 675 -29.25 -30.22 19.69
N THR A 676 -30.45 -29.81 19.28
CA THR A 676 -30.91 -28.42 19.22
C THR A 676 -30.56 -27.64 20.49
N MET A 677 -29.95 -26.46 20.32
CA MET A 677 -29.62 -25.47 21.36
C MET A 677 -28.62 -25.89 22.45
N VAL A 678 -28.13 -27.14 22.46
CA VAL A 678 -27.13 -27.58 23.46
C VAL A 678 -25.78 -26.84 23.29
N PRO A 679 -25.17 -26.77 22.10
CA PRO A 679 -23.94 -26.01 21.91
C PRO A 679 -24.13 -24.50 22.13
N ASP A 680 -25.28 -23.96 21.74
CA ASP A 680 -25.63 -22.54 21.90
C ASP A 680 -25.68 -22.14 23.37
N ALA A 681 -26.28 -22.99 24.22
CA ALA A 681 -26.30 -22.81 25.67
C ALA A 681 -24.89 -22.86 26.27
N GLU A 682 -24.04 -23.82 25.85
CA GLU A 682 -22.65 -23.90 26.32
C GLU A 682 -21.84 -22.64 25.95
N VAL A 683 -21.96 -22.15 24.72
CA VAL A 683 -21.26 -20.94 24.27
C VAL A 683 -21.68 -19.71 25.09
N LEU A 684 -22.97 -19.55 25.38
CA LEU A 684 -23.46 -18.48 26.24
C LEU A 684 -23.00 -18.63 27.70
N LYS A 685 -22.92 -19.87 28.22
CA LYS A 685 -22.35 -20.11 29.56
C LYS A 685 -20.88 -19.71 29.61
N VAL A 686 -20.09 -20.09 28.60
CA VAL A 686 -18.68 -19.67 28.48
C VAL A 686 -18.55 -18.15 28.48
N LEU A 687 -19.41 -17.46 27.74
CA LEU A 687 -19.43 -16.00 27.71
C LEU A 687 -19.71 -15.41 29.11
N VAL A 688 -20.73 -15.91 29.79
CA VAL A 688 -21.09 -15.46 31.16
C VAL A 688 -19.93 -15.70 32.12
N GLU A 689 -19.36 -16.90 32.15
CA GLU A 689 -18.21 -17.21 33.03
C GLU A 689 -16.99 -16.32 32.76
N ILE A 690 -16.73 -15.98 31.49
CA ILE A 690 -15.64 -15.06 31.15
C ILE A 690 -15.89 -13.66 31.70
N LEU A 691 -17.11 -13.13 31.52
CA LEU A 691 -17.44 -11.78 31.96
C LEU A 691 -17.46 -11.67 33.49
N ASP A 692 -17.95 -12.69 34.17
CA ASP A 692 -17.90 -12.82 35.63
C ASP A 692 -16.44 -12.92 36.13
N ASP A 693 -15.62 -13.80 35.55
CA ASP A 693 -14.21 -13.97 35.95
C ASP A 693 -13.39 -12.69 35.69
N LEU A 694 -13.73 -11.90 34.67
CA LEU A 694 -13.03 -10.65 34.33
C LEU A 694 -13.36 -9.49 35.29
N ASP A 695 -14.54 -9.49 35.92
CA ASP A 695 -15.00 -8.49 36.90
C ASP A 695 -14.99 -7.03 36.36
N LEU A 696 -15.69 -6.82 35.24
CA LEU A 696 -15.71 -5.54 34.52
C LEU A 696 -16.83 -4.58 34.96
N GLY A 697 -17.65 -4.99 35.93
CA GLY A 697 -18.90 -4.32 36.33
C GLY A 697 -20.15 -5.02 35.79
N GLU A 698 -21.31 -4.40 35.98
CA GLU A 698 -22.59 -4.95 35.52
C GLU A 698 -22.66 -4.99 33.99
N TYR A 699 -23.23 -6.06 33.46
CA TYR A 699 -23.37 -6.27 32.02
C TYR A 699 -24.70 -6.95 31.69
N GLU A 700 -25.07 -6.89 30.42
CA GLU A 700 -26.17 -7.67 29.86
C GLU A 700 -25.73 -8.32 28.54
N VAL A 701 -26.34 -9.46 28.22
CA VAL A 701 -26.15 -10.16 26.95
C VAL A 701 -27.46 -10.10 26.19
N LYS A 702 -27.52 -9.19 25.21
CA LYS A 702 -28.63 -9.10 24.27
C LYS A 702 -28.64 -10.36 23.41
N LEU A 703 -29.80 -10.95 23.23
CA LEU A 703 -30.00 -12.16 22.46
C LEU A 703 -31.17 -12.00 21.51
N ASN A 704 -30.99 -12.44 20.28
CA ASN A 704 -32.03 -12.53 19.26
C ASN A 704 -31.81 -13.78 18.39
N HIS A 705 -32.67 -13.98 17.38
CA HIS A 705 -32.56 -15.08 16.44
C HIS A 705 -32.75 -14.58 15.01
N ARG A 706 -31.91 -15.04 14.08
CA ARG A 706 -31.91 -14.59 12.68
C ARG A 706 -33.27 -14.75 12.00
N LYS A 707 -33.89 -15.92 12.16
CA LYS A 707 -35.25 -16.19 11.63
C LYS A 707 -36.33 -15.24 12.20
N LEU A 708 -36.17 -14.72 13.43
CA LEU A 708 -37.10 -13.73 13.97
C LEU A 708 -36.92 -12.37 13.29
N LEU A 709 -35.66 -11.98 13.03
CA LEU A 709 -35.35 -10.77 12.26
C LEU A 709 -35.85 -10.88 10.82
N ASP A 710 -35.66 -12.02 10.17
CA ASP A 710 -36.16 -12.24 8.82
C ASP A 710 -37.71 -12.16 8.79
N ALA A 711 -38.37 -12.83 9.73
CA ALA A 711 -39.83 -12.83 9.84
C ALA A 711 -40.42 -11.46 10.19
N MET A 712 -39.83 -10.69 11.12
CA MET A 712 -40.39 -9.39 11.50
C MET A 712 -40.41 -8.42 10.32
N LEU A 713 -39.37 -8.45 9.48
CA LEU A 713 -39.27 -7.58 8.31
C LEU A 713 -40.19 -8.04 7.18
N ASP A 714 -40.37 -9.35 7.00
CA ASP A 714 -41.34 -9.90 6.05
C ASP A 714 -42.78 -9.52 6.46
N ILE A 715 -43.14 -9.74 7.72
CA ILE A 715 -44.46 -9.36 8.28
C ILE A 715 -44.71 -7.85 8.16
N ALA A 716 -43.69 -7.02 8.40
CA ALA A 716 -43.81 -5.56 8.26
C ALA A 716 -44.01 -5.13 6.79
N GLY A 717 -43.63 -5.97 5.81
CA GLY A 717 -43.75 -5.70 4.38
C GLY A 717 -42.49 -5.09 3.77
N VAL A 718 -41.30 -5.40 4.30
CA VAL A 718 -40.02 -4.91 3.77
C VAL A 718 -39.66 -5.67 2.48
N PRO A 719 -39.40 -4.98 1.36
CA PRO A 719 -38.97 -5.64 0.13
C PRO A 719 -37.63 -6.39 0.31
N PRO A 720 -37.45 -7.59 -0.27
CA PRO A 720 -36.23 -8.37 -0.12
C PRO A 720 -34.94 -7.62 -0.49
N GLN A 721 -34.99 -6.72 -1.50
CA GLN A 721 -33.84 -5.93 -1.93
C GLN A 721 -33.41 -4.88 -0.89
N LYS A 722 -34.32 -4.48 0.02
CA LYS A 722 -34.07 -3.49 1.07
C LYS A 722 -33.75 -4.11 2.42
N PHE A 723 -33.80 -5.43 2.54
CA PHE A 723 -33.57 -6.15 3.79
C PHE A 723 -32.29 -5.70 4.51
N ARG A 724 -31.15 -5.71 3.80
CA ARG A 724 -29.83 -5.36 4.35
C ARG A 724 -29.74 -3.89 4.77
N PRO A 725 -30.08 -2.91 3.91
CA PRO A 725 -30.17 -1.52 4.34
C PRO A 725 -31.03 -1.32 5.59
N ILE A 726 -32.19 -1.98 5.69
CA ILE A 726 -33.08 -1.81 6.84
C ILE A 726 -32.49 -2.42 8.11
N CYS A 727 -31.90 -3.61 8.07
CA CYS A 727 -31.18 -4.17 9.22
C CYS A 727 -30.07 -3.23 9.72
N SER A 728 -29.34 -2.59 8.80
CA SER A 728 -28.33 -1.58 9.14
C SER A 728 -28.91 -0.33 9.81
N ALA A 729 -30.16 0.05 9.51
CA ALA A 729 -30.84 1.13 10.26
C ALA A 729 -31.27 0.64 11.65
N ILE A 730 -31.85 -0.56 11.76
CA ILE A 730 -32.28 -1.14 13.04
C ILE A 730 -31.09 -1.25 14.01
N ASP A 731 -29.92 -1.65 13.52
CA ASP A 731 -28.70 -1.74 14.34
C ASP A 731 -28.35 -0.43 15.07
N LYS A 732 -28.71 0.73 14.48
CA LYS A 732 -28.42 2.03 15.08
C LYS A 732 -29.31 2.37 16.27
N LEU A 733 -30.37 1.60 16.55
CA LEU A 733 -31.22 1.77 17.74
C LEU A 733 -30.46 1.58 19.06
N ASP A 734 -29.26 1.00 18.99
CA ASP A 734 -28.38 0.92 20.15
C ASP A 734 -27.76 2.27 20.57
N LYS A 735 -27.75 3.26 19.67
CA LYS A 735 -27.14 4.58 19.87
C LYS A 735 -28.07 5.74 19.57
N GLU A 736 -29.02 5.55 18.65
CA GLU A 736 -29.91 6.57 18.14
C GLU A 736 -31.36 6.27 18.56
N PRO A 737 -32.16 7.30 18.83
CA PRO A 737 -33.57 7.13 19.17
C PRO A 737 -34.39 6.65 17.95
N TRP A 738 -35.55 6.05 18.20
CA TRP A 738 -36.42 5.48 17.17
C TRP A 738 -36.77 6.49 16.07
N GLU A 739 -37.00 7.75 16.42
CA GLU A 739 -37.38 8.80 15.47
C GLU A 739 -36.30 9.04 14.41
N VAL A 740 -35.03 9.01 14.82
CA VAL A 740 -33.87 9.18 13.92
C VAL A 740 -33.74 7.96 13.01
N VAL A 741 -33.84 6.77 13.58
CA VAL A 741 -33.75 5.51 12.83
C VAL A 741 -34.90 5.38 11.83
N ARG A 742 -36.11 5.75 12.22
CA ARG A 742 -37.30 5.78 11.35
C ARG A 742 -37.09 6.75 10.19
N ALA A 743 -36.61 7.97 10.46
CA ALA A 743 -36.33 8.96 9.42
C ALA A 743 -35.30 8.43 8.41
N GLU A 744 -34.21 7.78 8.86
CA GLU A 744 -33.24 7.13 7.98
C GLU A 744 -33.89 6.06 7.09
N MET A 745 -34.76 5.21 7.65
CA MET A 745 -35.46 4.18 6.89
C MET A 745 -36.35 4.79 5.80
N THR A 746 -37.06 5.86 6.10
CA THR A 746 -38.04 6.46 5.18
C THR A 746 -37.41 7.41 4.16
N GLU A 747 -36.51 8.29 4.61
CA GLU A 747 -35.97 9.40 3.81
C GLU A 747 -34.73 8.98 3.01
N GLU A 748 -33.82 8.21 3.61
CA GLU A 748 -32.58 7.80 2.93
C GLU A 748 -32.74 6.45 2.22
N LYS A 749 -33.38 5.47 2.87
CA LYS A 749 -33.54 4.10 2.35
C LYS A 749 -34.85 3.92 1.57
N GLY A 750 -35.71 4.93 1.57
CA GLY A 750 -36.94 5.00 0.76
C GLY A 750 -37.99 3.96 1.16
N LEU A 751 -38.07 3.58 2.43
CA LEU A 751 -39.10 2.67 2.93
C LEU A 751 -40.42 3.44 3.13
N PRO A 752 -41.59 2.87 2.82
CA PRO A 752 -42.87 3.50 3.16
C PRO A 752 -43.00 3.73 4.66
N GLY A 753 -43.58 4.87 5.06
CA GLY A 753 -43.70 5.25 6.47
C GLY A 753 -44.48 4.24 7.32
N ASP A 754 -45.56 3.68 6.77
CA ASP A 754 -46.38 2.66 7.43
C ASP A 754 -45.62 1.33 7.64
N VAL A 755 -44.73 0.97 6.71
CA VAL A 755 -43.84 -0.19 6.86
C VAL A 755 -42.84 0.06 7.98
N ALA A 756 -42.24 1.26 8.02
CA ALA A 756 -41.31 1.64 9.10
C ALA A 756 -42.00 1.63 10.47
N ASP A 757 -43.24 2.12 10.56
CA ASP A 757 -44.03 2.10 11.80
C ASP A 757 -44.31 0.66 12.28
N ARG A 758 -44.65 -0.26 11.36
CA ARG A 758 -44.83 -1.68 11.69
C ARG A 758 -43.53 -2.34 12.19
N ILE A 759 -42.36 -1.98 11.64
CA ILE A 759 -41.07 -2.44 12.17
C ILE A 759 -40.91 -1.98 13.62
N GLY A 760 -41.31 -0.74 13.91
CA GLY A 760 -41.28 -0.13 15.24
C GLY A 760 -42.01 -0.95 16.31
N GLU A 761 -43.13 -1.57 15.95
CA GLU A 761 -43.91 -2.42 16.86
C GLU A 761 -43.12 -3.65 17.35
N PHE A 762 -42.18 -4.15 16.55
CA PHE A 762 -41.35 -5.30 16.91
C PHE A 762 -40.05 -4.91 17.60
N VAL A 763 -39.30 -3.95 17.05
CA VAL A 763 -37.93 -3.67 17.51
C VAL A 763 -37.86 -3.04 18.90
N ILE A 764 -38.97 -2.47 19.40
CA ILE A 764 -39.05 -1.98 20.79
C ILE A 764 -39.26 -3.10 21.82
N LEU A 765 -39.54 -4.34 21.37
CA LEU A 765 -39.80 -5.47 22.25
C LEU A 765 -38.48 -6.00 22.81
N ARG A 766 -38.30 -5.76 24.11
CA ARG A 766 -37.11 -6.14 24.87
C ARG A 766 -37.51 -6.50 26.30
N GLY A 767 -36.90 -7.53 26.87
CA GLY A 767 -37.18 -7.90 28.26
C GLY A 767 -36.51 -9.19 28.72
N LYS A 768 -36.97 -9.69 29.88
CA LYS A 768 -36.49 -10.95 30.42
C LYS A 768 -36.85 -12.11 29.48
N PRO A 769 -35.96 -13.09 29.29
CA PRO A 769 -36.11 -14.13 28.26
C PRO A 769 -37.44 -14.87 28.32
N MET A 770 -37.79 -15.47 29.46
CA MET A 770 -39.01 -16.26 29.62
C MET A 770 -40.28 -15.41 29.61
N GLU A 771 -40.25 -14.20 30.18
CA GLU A 771 -41.40 -13.31 30.22
C GLU A 771 -41.78 -12.83 28.80
N LEU A 772 -40.78 -12.38 28.02
CA LEU A 772 -41.00 -11.94 26.65
C LEU A 772 -41.35 -13.11 25.73
N LEU A 773 -40.71 -14.26 25.88
CA LEU A 773 -41.07 -15.47 25.14
C LEU A 773 -42.53 -15.84 25.34
N ASN A 774 -43.00 -15.92 26.60
CA ASN A 774 -44.39 -16.24 26.92
C ASN A 774 -45.37 -15.21 26.34
N LYS A 775 -44.99 -13.93 26.30
CA LYS A 775 -45.79 -12.87 25.66
C LYS A 775 -45.89 -13.06 24.14
N LEU A 776 -44.79 -13.45 23.49
CA LEU A 776 -44.75 -13.68 22.04
C LEU A 776 -45.44 -14.98 21.63
N THR A 777 -45.44 -16.00 22.49
CA THR A 777 -46.09 -17.30 22.25
C THR A 777 -47.46 -17.42 22.93
N ALA A 778 -48.06 -16.30 23.35
CA ALA A 778 -49.37 -16.32 23.97
C ALA A 778 -50.43 -16.86 23.00
N GLU A 779 -51.36 -17.65 23.53
CA GLU A 779 -52.46 -18.25 22.78
C GLU A 779 -53.81 -17.73 23.30
N ALA A 780 -54.74 -17.49 22.39
CA ALA A 780 -56.16 -17.26 22.70
C ALA A 780 -56.98 -18.29 21.94
N GLU A 781 -57.91 -18.96 22.64
CA GLU A 781 -58.75 -20.02 22.06
C GLU A 781 -57.96 -21.16 21.38
N GLY A 782 -56.74 -21.43 21.85
CA GLY A 782 -55.85 -22.46 21.30
C GLY A 782 -55.13 -22.07 20.00
N GLN A 783 -55.10 -20.77 19.67
CA GLN A 783 -54.36 -20.23 18.53
C GLN A 783 -53.38 -19.13 18.95
N ALA A 784 -52.20 -19.12 18.33
CA ALA A 784 -51.18 -18.11 18.57
C ALA A 784 -51.69 -16.71 18.19
N THR A 785 -51.54 -15.73 19.08
CA THR A 785 -52.07 -14.37 18.87
C THR A 785 -51.07 -13.41 18.25
N HIS A 786 -49.77 -13.63 18.45
CA HIS A 786 -48.73 -12.73 17.99
C HIS A 786 -48.28 -13.08 16.55
N PRO A 787 -48.07 -12.10 15.64
CA PRO A 787 -47.66 -12.37 14.26
C PRO A 787 -46.41 -13.26 14.13
N LEU A 788 -45.41 -13.08 15.01
CA LEU A 788 -44.20 -13.92 15.03
C LEU A 788 -44.46 -15.38 15.42
N ALA A 789 -45.49 -15.68 16.21
CA ALA A 789 -45.84 -17.05 16.57
C ALA A 789 -46.71 -17.73 15.49
N ILE A 790 -47.32 -16.95 14.60
CA ILE A 790 -48.09 -17.46 13.45
C ILE A 790 -47.18 -17.77 12.27
N HIS A 791 -46.17 -16.93 12.02
CA HIS A 791 -45.24 -17.13 10.91
C HIS A 791 -44.33 -18.35 11.13
N PRO A 792 -44.19 -19.27 10.15
CA PRO A 792 -43.65 -20.62 10.38
C PRO A 792 -42.18 -20.63 10.82
N GLU A 793 -41.32 -19.83 10.17
CA GLU A 793 -39.88 -19.79 10.51
C GLU A 793 -39.64 -19.16 11.90
N SER A 794 -40.44 -18.17 12.27
CA SER A 794 -40.32 -17.51 13.57
C SER A 794 -40.94 -18.34 14.69
N ALA A 795 -42.01 -19.09 14.43
CA ALA A 795 -42.55 -20.06 15.39
C ALA A 795 -41.52 -21.15 15.73
N ALA A 796 -40.80 -21.67 14.72
CA ALA A 796 -39.70 -22.60 14.93
C ALA A 796 -38.56 -21.98 15.78
N ALA A 797 -38.20 -20.73 15.49
CA ALA A 797 -37.19 -19.99 16.27
C ALA A 797 -37.63 -19.75 17.73
N LEU A 798 -38.91 -19.43 17.99
CA LEU A 798 -39.43 -19.28 19.36
C LEU A 798 -39.39 -20.61 20.13
N ALA A 799 -39.70 -21.73 19.46
CA ALA A 799 -39.59 -23.06 20.06
C ALA A 799 -38.12 -23.42 20.38
N GLU A 800 -37.19 -23.08 19.48
CA GLU A 800 -35.74 -23.20 19.72
C GLU A 800 -35.30 -22.34 20.91
N LEU A 801 -35.70 -21.06 20.97
CA LEU A 801 -35.37 -20.15 22.08
C LEU A 801 -35.93 -20.63 23.43
N LYS A 802 -37.10 -21.27 23.45
CA LYS A 802 -37.66 -21.89 24.66
C LYS A 802 -36.68 -22.92 25.24
N ILE A 803 -36.21 -23.84 24.40
CA ILE A 803 -35.24 -24.87 24.80
C ILE A 803 -33.95 -24.21 25.30
N LEU A 804 -33.46 -23.19 24.59
CA LEU A 804 -32.26 -22.47 24.99
C LEU A 804 -32.40 -21.82 26.37
N PHE A 805 -33.53 -21.15 26.65
CA PHE A 805 -33.75 -20.49 27.94
C PHE A 805 -33.87 -21.49 29.09
N GLU A 806 -34.53 -22.63 28.88
CA GLU A 806 -34.58 -23.72 29.87
C GLU A 806 -33.18 -24.28 30.18
N PHE A 807 -32.33 -24.46 29.17
CA PHE A 807 -30.94 -24.88 29.39
C PHE A 807 -30.12 -23.83 30.14
N LEU A 808 -30.23 -22.56 29.78
CA LEU A 808 -29.52 -21.47 30.44
C LEU A 808 -29.98 -21.28 31.89
N GLU A 809 -31.26 -21.51 32.19
CA GLU A 809 -31.78 -21.53 33.56
C GLU A 809 -31.15 -22.68 34.36
N GLY A 810 -31.10 -23.89 33.79
CA GLY A 810 -30.46 -25.05 34.41
C GLY A 810 -28.93 -24.93 34.59
N MET A 811 -28.27 -24.09 33.79
CA MET A 811 -26.83 -23.80 33.87
C MET A 811 -26.49 -22.56 34.72
N ASP A 812 -27.49 -21.92 35.32
CA ASP A 812 -27.35 -20.65 36.05
C ASP A 812 -26.62 -19.58 35.20
N ALA A 813 -27.14 -19.37 33.99
CA ALA A 813 -26.60 -18.43 33.00
C ALA A 813 -27.69 -17.52 32.39
N LEU A 814 -28.96 -17.71 32.74
CA LEU A 814 -30.07 -16.94 32.17
C LEU A 814 -30.15 -15.51 32.72
N GLY A 815 -29.65 -15.27 33.94
CA GLY A 815 -29.73 -13.99 34.66
C GLY A 815 -29.31 -12.76 33.84
N PRO A 816 -28.10 -12.73 33.24
CA PRO A 816 -27.63 -11.59 32.45
C PRO A 816 -28.20 -11.53 31.02
N ILE A 817 -28.99 -12.52 30.57
CA ILE A 817 -29.51 -12.56 29.19
C ILE A 817 -30.74 -11.66 29.06
N VAL A 818 -30.79 -10.86 28.00
CA VAL A 818 -31.92 -10.00 27.63
C VAL A 818 -32.39 -10.40 26.24
N PHE A 819 -33.66 -10.80 26.11
CA PHE A 819 -34.25 -11.06 24.80
C PHE A 819 -34.64 -9.72 24.16
N ASP A 820 -33.99 -9.38 23.05
CA ASP A 820 -34.04 -8.04 22.43
C ASP A 820 -34.21 -8.13 20.91
N LEU A 821 -35.39 -7.76 20.41
CA LEU A 821 -35.70 -7.84 18.98
C LEU A 821 -35.02 -6.74 18.16
N SER A 822 -34.45 -5.71 18.79
CA SER A 822 -33.66 -4.67 18.09
C SER A 822 -32.27 -5.16 17.66
N LEU A 823 -31.78 -6.28 18.22
CA LEU A 823 -30.46 -6.81 17.88
C LEU A 823 -30.46 -7.37 16.45
N ALA A 824 -30.03 -6.54 15.50
CA ALA A 824 -29.89 -6.86 14.09
C ALA A 824 -28.42 -6.95 13.64
N ARG A 825 -27.47 -6.94 14.59
CA ARG A 825 -26.04 -7.11 14.32
C ARG A 825 -25.73 -8.49 13.82
N GLY A 826 -24.94 -8.58 12.76
CA GLY A 826 -24.43 -9.86 12.33
C GLY A 826 -23.68 -9.77 11.03
N LEU A 827 -22.57 -10.50 10.97
CA LEU A 827 -21.96 -10.81 9.69
C LEU A 827 -22.98 -11.65 8.89
N ASP A 828 -22.98 -11.47 7.57
CA ASP A 828 -23.96 -12.06 6.63
C ASP A 828 -24.12 -13.59 6.74
N TYR A 829 -23.25 -14.27 7.49
CA TYR A 829 -23.21 -15.71 7.63
C TYR A 829 -24.02 -16.29 8.81
N TYR A 830 -24.60 -15.49 9.71
CA TYR A 830 -25.42 -16.05 10.81
C TYR A 830 -26.74 -16.64 10.30
N THR A 831 -27.11 -17.79 10.85
CA THR A 831 -28.30 -18.60 10.47
C THR A 831 -29.27 -18.84 11.62
N GLY A 832 -28.81 -18.68 12.87
CA GLY A 832 -29.59 -19.00 14.07
C GLY A 832 -29.56 -17.89 15.12
N VAL A 833 -29.30 -18.25 16.38
CA VAL A 833 -29.14 -17.29 17.48
C VAL A 833 -28.02 -16.29 17.21
N ILE A 834 -28.22 -15.07 17.71
CA ILE A 834 -27.29 -13.95 17.63
C ILE A 834 -27.26 -13.31 19.01
N TYR A 835 -26.09 -12.97 19.52
CA TYR A 835 -25.96 -12.33 20.82
C TYR A 835 -24.82 -11.32 20.87
N GLU A 836 -24.99 -10.34 21.76
CA GLU A 836 -24.07 -9.25 21.98
C GLU A 836 -24.04 -8.88 23.47
N ALA A 837 -22.86 -8.87 24.07
CA ALA A 837 -22.66 -8.42 25.44
C ALA A 837 -22.29 -6.95 25.49
N VAL A 838 -22.94 -6.19 26.37
CA VAL A 838 -22.68 -4.76 26.61
C VAL A 838 -22.55 -4.50 28.11
N LEU A 839 -21.73 -3.52 28.49
CA LEU A 839 -21.59 -3.08 29.88
C LEU A 839 -22.65 -2.04 30.23
N LEU A 840 -23.21 -2.13 31.44
CA LEU A 840 -24.17 -1.18 31.97
C LEU A 840 -23.46 -0.01 32.67
N GLY A 841 -24.02 1.19 32.59
CA GLY A 841 -23.51 2.36 33.34
C GLY A 841 -22.29 3.07 32.74
N GLY A 842 -21.82 2.68 31.55
CA GLY A 842 -20.73 3.37 30.83
C GLY A 842 -21.04 3.59 29.35
N ASN A 843 -20.42 4.60 28.72
CA ASN A 843 -20.43 4.80 27.26
C ASN A 843 -19.52 3.77 26.53
N VAL A 844 -19.56 2.51 26.97
CA VAL A 844 -18.74 1.42 26.47
C VAL A 844 -19.67 0.51 25.68
N GLY A 845 -19.62 0.59 24.35
CA GLY A 845 -20.43 -0.30 23.52
C GLY A 845 -20.05 -1.79 23.70
N SER A 846 -20.60 -2.66 22.84
CA SER A 846 -20.26 -4.09 22.66
C SER A 846 -18.87 -4.57 23.14
N ILE A 847 -18.83 -5.53 24.06
CA ILE A 847 -17.58 -6.16 24.56
C ILE A 847 -17.43 -7.61 24.13
N ALA A 848 -18.49 -8.27 23.67
CA ALA A 848 -18.44 -9.58 23.06
C ALA A 848 -19.63 -9.75 22.10
N ALA A 849 -19.48 -10.57 21.07
CA ALA A 849 -20.56 -10.89 20.15
C ALA A 849 -20.38 -12.29 19.56
N GLY A 850 -21.48 -12.90 19.11
CA GLY A 850 -21.44 -14.21 18.50
C GLY A 850 -22.79 -14.67 17.97
N GLY A 851 -22.83 -15.92 17.55
CA GLY A 851 -24.05 -16.53 17.04
C GLY A 851 -23.80 -17.85 16.31
N ARG A 852 -24.89 -18.41 15.78
CA ARG A 852 -24.91 -19.66 15.00
C ARG A 852 -24.79 -19.40 13.50
N TYR A 853 -23.93 -20.13 12.79
CA TYR A 853 -23.54 -19.88 11.40
C TYR A 853 -23.36 -21.18 10.57
N ASP A 854 -24.43 -21.97 10.44
CA ASP A 854 -24.35 -23.36 9.97
C ASP A 854 -23.89 -23.53 8.51
N LYS A 855 -24.02 -22.49 7.69
CA LYS A 855 -23.75 -22.55 6.25
C LYS A 855 -22.32 -22.19 5.88
N LEU A 856 -21.53 -21.61 6.78
CA LEU A 856 -20.23 -21.03 6.43
C LEU A 856 -19.22 -22.10 5.98
N VAL A 857 -19.15 -23.23 6.69
CA VAL A 857 -18.27 -24.36 6.32
C VAL A 857 -18.68 -24.98 4.98
N GLY A 858 -19.98 -25.06 4.72
CA GLY A 858 -20.55 -25.57 3.48
C GLY A 858 -20.11 -24.77 2.26
N MET A 859 -19.86 -23.46 2.42
CA MET A 859 -19.35 -22.64 1.32
C MET A 859 -17.92 -22.98 0.88
N PHE A 860 -17.15 -23.72 1.68
CA PHE A 860 -15.79 -24.14 1.34
C PHE A 860 -15.71 -25.60 0.87
N SER A 861 -16.49 -26.49 1.47
CA SER A 861 -16.41 -27.94 1.21
C SER A 861 -17.60 -28.52 0.44
N GLY A 862 -18.67 -27.75 0.25
CA GLY A 862 -19.97 -28.24 -0.23
C GLY A 862 -20.75 -29.08 0.78
N LYS A 863 -20.15 -29.43 1.92
CA LYS A 863 -20.79 -30.17 3.02
C LYS A 863 -21.07 -29.23 4.19
N GLU A 864 -22.32 -29.18 4.62
CA GLU A 864 -22.70 -28.39 5.78
C GLU A 864 -22.15 -28.99 7.07
N VAL A 865 -21.55 -28.14 7.90
CA VAL A 865 -21.13 -28.45 9.26
C VAL A 865 -21.68 -27.32 10.14
N PRO A 866 -22.74 -27.58 10.92
CA PRO A 866 -23.33 -26.60 11.82
C PRO A 866 -22.28 -26.06 12.79
N ALA A 867 -22.36 -24.77 13.12
CA ALA A 867 -21.38 -24.15 14.01
C ALA A 867 -21.99 -22.97 14.78
N VAL A 868 -21.55 -22.79 16.02
CA VAL A 868 -21.91 -21.67 16.89
C VAL A 868 -20.69 -21.23 17.68
N GLY A 869 -20.56 -19.93 17.95
CA GLY A 869 -19.44 -19.43 18.72
C GLY A 869 -19.56 -17.99 19.17
N VAL A 870 -18.56 -17.54 19.91
CA VAL A 870 -18.49 -16.20 20.51
C VAL A 870 -17.08 -15.63 20.37
N SER A 871 -16.98 -14.32 20.16
CA SER A 871 -15.74 -13.57 20.12
C SER A 871 -15.77 -12.49 21.20
N ILE A 872 -14.73 -12.46 22.04
CA ILE A 872 -14.54 -11.39 23.04
C ILE A 872 -13.77 -10.23 22.40
N GLY A 873 -14.37 -9.04 22.44
CA GLY A 873 -13.79 -7.75 22.05
C GLY A 873 -12.77 -7.26 23.08
N ILE A 874 -11.64 -7.96 23.16
CA ILE A 874 -10.70 -7.85 24.27
C ILE A 874 -10.04 -6.46 24.41
N GLU A 875 -9.99 -5.65 23.35
CA GLU A 875 -9.39 -4.31 23.45
C GLU A 875 -10.14 -3.38 24.42
N ARG A 876 -11.47 -3.52 24.53
CA ARG A 876 -12.27 -2.76 25.50
C ARG A 876 -12.08 -3.28 26.91
N VAL A 877 -12.03 -4.61 27.05
CA VAL A 877 -11.71 -5.29 28.31
C VAL A 877 -10.38 -4.79 28.86
N PHE A 878 -9.34 -4.72 28.02
CA PHE A 878 -8.03 -4.19 28.43
C PHE A 878 -8.08 -2.76 28.93
N ALA A 879 -8.83 -1.87 28.27
CA ALA A 879 -8.94 -0.48 28.69
C ALA A 879 -9.60 -0.34 30.08
N ILE A 880 -10.63 -1.15 30.36
CA ILE A 880 -11.33 -1.16 31.64
C ILE A 880 -10.42 -1.73 32.73
N MET A 881 -9.82 -2.90 32.49
CA MET A 881 -8.92 -3.53 33.45
C MET A 881 -7.71 -2.65 33.74
N GLU A 882 -7.16 -1.97 32.73
CA GLU A 882 -6.07 -1.00 32.92
C GLU A 882 -6.51 0.16 33.81
N SER A 883 -7.71 0.69 33.61
CA SER A 883 -8.26 1.76 34.46
C SER A 883 -8.48 1.30 35.90
N GLN A 884 -9.08 0.11 36.10
CA GLN A 884 -9.31 -0.48 37.43
C GLN A 884 -8.00 -0.73 38.16
N MET A 885 -7.04 -1.41 37.52
CA MET A 885 -5.76 -1.76 38.15
C MET A 885 -4.88 -0.54 38.43
N ARG A 886 -4.93 0.51 37.59
CA ARG A 886 -4.27 1.79 37.90
C ARG A 886 -4.91 2.48 39.10
N ALA A 887 -6.23 2.44 39.23
CA ALA A 887 -6.93 3.00 40.39
C ALA A 887 -6.60 2.23 41.68
N GLU A 888 -6.56 0.90 41.63
CA GLU A 888 -6.12 0.04 42.74
C GLU A 888 -4.66 0.33 43.14
N ALA A 889 -3.76 0.47 42.17
CA ALA A 889 -2.36 0.82 42.44
C ALA A 889 -2.23 2.19 43.11
N ALA A 890 -2.98 3.18 42.65
CA ALA A 890 -3.02 4.49 43.27
C ALA A 890 -3.57 4.43 44.71
N ALA A 891 -4.66 3.69 44.94
CA ALA A 891 -5.25 3.53 46.27
C ALA A 891 -4.34 2.78 47.25
N ALA A 892 -3.60 1.78 46.75
CA ALA A 892 -2.60 1.03 47.52
C ALA A 892 -1.24 1.76 47.65
N ASN A 893 -1.12 2.97 47.10
CA ASN A 893 0.11 3.76 47.10
C ASN A 893 1.30 2.96 46.53
N GLY A 894 1.11 2.29 45.40
CA GLY A 894 2.18 1.55 44.74
C GLY A 894 1.98 1.40 43.25
N THR A 895 2.53 0.35 42.63
CA THR A 895 2.69 0.28 41.18
C THR A 895 2.31 -1.06 40.59
N ILE A 896 2.07 -1.07 39.28
CA ILE A 896 1.89 -2.28 38.49
C ILE A 896 3.24 -2.98 38.32
N ARG A 897 3.32 -4.28 38.65
CA ARG A 897 4.50 -5.10 38.43
C ARG A 897 4.62 -5.48 36.97
N GLU A 898 5.72 -5.07 36.36
CA GLU A 898 6.07 -5.42 34.98
C GLU A 898 6.73 -6.80 34.87
N THR A 899 7.17 -7.38 36.01
CA THR A 899 7.88 -8.67 36.06
C THR A 899 7.33 -9.58 37.16
N GLU A 900 7.55 -10.88 36.97
CA GLU A 900 7.16 -11.91 37.94
C GLU A 900 8.31 -12.32 38.88
N THR A 901 9.35 -11.50 38.99
CA THR A 901 10.57 -11.85 39.73
C THR A 901 10.25 -12.03 41.21
N GLN A 902 10.63 -13.18 41.74
CA GLN A 902 10.33 -13.61 43.11
C GLN A 902 11.50 -13.33 44.05
N VAL A 903 12.74 -13.47 43.57
CA VAL A 903 13.95 -13.35 44.40
C VAL A 903 15.02 -12.52 43.69
N LEU A 904 15.53 -11.48 44.36
CA LEU A 904 16.75 -10.79 43.91
C LEU A 904 17.97 -11.39 44.64
N VAL A 905 19.00 -11.81 43.90
CA VAL A 905 20.27 -12.24 44.46
C VAL A 905 21.22 -11.04 44.52
N ALA A 906 21.48 -10.59 45.75
CA ALA A 906 22.28 -9.44 46.07
C ALA A 906 23.50 -9.82 46.93
N SER A 907 24.56 -9.03 46.81
CA SER A 907 25.77 -9.25 47.61
C SER A 907 26.37 -7.96 48.13
N ILE A 908 27.15 -8.07 49.21
CA ILE A 908 27.89 -6.96 49.82
C ILE A 908 29.39 -7.26 49.72
N GLY A 909 30.16 -6.32 49.16
CA GLY A 909 31.62 -6.48 48.96
C GLY A 909 32.03 -6.57 47.49
N ASN A 910 33.31 -6.84 47.25
CA ASN A 910 33.92 -6.83 45.93
C ASN A 910 34.19 -8.25 45.40
N GLY A 911 34.13 -8.45 44.08
CA GLY A 911 34.52 -9.73 43.45
C GLY A 911 33.47 -10.86 43.57
N LEU A 912 32.27 -10.56 44.08
CA LEU A 912 31.23 -11.56 44.35
C LEU A 912 30.27 -11.84 43.18
N GLN A 913 30.51 -11.26 42.00
CA GLN A 913 29.63 -11.40 40.83
C GLN A 913 29.45 -12.87 40.41
N LYS A 914 30.54 -13.64 40.33
CA LYS A 914 30.49 -15.06 39.99
C LYS A 914 29.58 -15.82 40.94
N LYS A 915 29.65 -15.51 42.24
CA LYS A 915 28.83 -16.16 43.25
C LYS A 915 27.35 -15.79 43.12
N ARG A 916 27.02 -14.51 42.85
CA ARG A 916 25.62 -14.09 42.59
C ARG A 916 25.02 -14.87 41.42
N MET A 917 25.78 -14.99 40.33
CA MET A 917 25.36 -15.75 39.15
C MET A 917 25.16 -17.25 39.46
N GLN A 918 26.05 -17.84 40.26
CA GLN A 918 25.91 -19.25 40.68
C GLN A 918 24.65 -19.49 41.53
N LEU A 919 24.35 -18.61 42.49
CA LEU A 919 23.15 -18.74 43.32
C LEU A 919 21.87 -18.51 42.51
N ALA A 920 21.85 -17.50 41.64
CA ALA A 920 20.73 -17.29 40.73
C ALA A 920 20.51 -18.49 39.81
N SER A 921 21.58 -19.10 39.28
CA SER A 921 21.50 -20.33 38.49
C SER A 921 20.93 -21.51 39.28
N LYS A 922 21.27 -21.66 40.57
CA LYS A 922 20.66 -22.68 41.44
C LYS A 922 19.16 -22.44 41.65
N LEU A 923 18.76 -21.18 41.84
CA LEU A 923 17.35 -20.79 42.00
C LEU A 923 16.56 -21.07 40.72
N TRP A 924 17.10 -20.71 39.55
CA TRP A 924 16.49 -21.03 38.25
C TRP A 924 16.34 -22.53 38.02
N ALA A 925 17.36 -23.33 38.37
CA ALA A 925 17.29 -24.78 38.27
C ALA A 925 16.20 -25.40 39.16
N ALA A 926 15.77 -24.69 40.20
CA ALA A 926 14.67 -25.10 41.08
C ALA A 926 13.31 -24.49 40.69
N GLY A 927 13.23 -23.77 39.58
CA GLY A 927 12.00 -23.12 39.10
C GLY A 927 11.66 -21.80 39.79
N VAL A 928 12.56 -21.24 40.60
CA VAL A 928 12.35 -19.94 41.25
C VAL A 928 12.73 -18.82 40.28
N LYS A 929 11.83 -17.85 40.10
CA LYS A 929 12.03 -16.68 39.23
C LYS A 929 12.98 -15.70 39.91
N ALA A 930 14.28 -15.84 39.65
CA ALA A 930 15.32 -15.04 40.31
C ALA A 930 16.03 -14.06 39.36
N GLU A 931 16.60 -12.99 39.90
CA GLU A 931 17.44 -12.03 39.16
C GLU A 931 18.71 -11.67 39.95
N PHE A 932 19.68 -11.03 39.30
CA PHE A 932 20.86 -10.44 39.95
C PHE A 932 21.35 -9.20 39.21
N GLY A 933 22.00 -8.27 39.92
CA GLY A 933 22.57 -7.07 39.30
C GLY A 933 23.81 -7.35 38.45
N PHE A 934 23.89 -6.74 37.26
CA PHE A 934 24.99 -6.92 36.29
C PHE A 934 26.27 -6.12 36.60
N LYS A 935 26.22 -5.17 37.53
CA LYS A 935 27.43 -4.46 38.00
C LYS A 935 28.31 -5.45 38.76
N PRO A 936 29.65 -5.45 38.60
CA PRO A 936 30.53 -6.34 39.36
C PRO A 936 30.38 -6.18 40.88
N ASN A 937 30.40 -4.93 41.35
CA ASN A 937 30.31 -4.56 42.77
C ASN A 937 29.14 -3.56 42.98
N PRO A 938 27.88 -4.04 42.99
CA PRO A 938 26.72 -3.18 43.17
C PRO A 938 26.65 -2.68 44.63
N LYS A 939 26.20 -1.43 44.84
CA LYS A 939 25.92 -0.93 46.18
C LYS A 939 24.67 -1.60 46.74
N MET A 940 24.64 -1.86 48.05
CA MET A 940 23.48 -2.47 48.70
C MET A 940 22.22 -1.61 48.57
N ALA A 941 22.35 -0.29 48.73
CA ALA A 941 21.25 0.66 48.55
C ALA A 941 20.63 0.59 47.14
N ASP A 942 21.45 0.50 46.09
CA ASP A 942 20.98 0.37 44.70
C ASP A 942 20.20 -0.95 44.50
N GLN A 943 20.66 -2.05 45.10
CA GLN A 943 20.03 -3.37 44.99
C GLN A 943 18.70 -3.41 45.73
N LEU A 944 18.65 -2.89 46.95
CA LEU A 944 17.42 -2.79 47.73
C LEU A 944 16.41 -1.85 47.06
N GLY A 945 16.85 -0.68 46.59
CA GLY A 945 16.01 0.27 45.87
C GLY A 945 15.43 -0.32 44.57
N TYR A 946 16.22 -1.12 43.85
CA TYR A 946 15.73 -1.86 42.69
C TYR A 946 14.66 -2.90 43.07
N ALA A 947 14.90 -3.71 44.10
CA ALA A 947 13.95 -4.72 44.57
C ALA A 947 12.61 -4.11 44.98
N LEU A 948 12.64 -3.00 45.74
CA LEU A 948 11.44 -2.28 46.17
C LEU A 948 10.70 -1.66 44.98
N LYS A 949 11.41 -1.01 44.05
CA LYS A 949 10.79 -0.41 42.87
C LYS A 949 10.15 -1.44 41.92
N ALA A 950 10.76 -2.62 41.78
CA ALA A 950 10.24 -3.71 40.95
C ALA A 950 9.21 -4.61 41.70
N GLY A 951 8.96 -4.34 42.99
CA GLY A 951 8.05 -5.12 43.82
C GLY A 951 8.51 -6.56 44.07
N ILE A 952 9.82 -6.82 44.06
CA ILE A 952 10.38 -8.15 44.29
C ILE A 952 10.20 -8.51 45.78
N PRO A 953 9.55 -9.63 46.13
CA PRO A 953 9.16 -9.92 47.52
C PRO A 953 10.29 -10.47 48.40
N TYR A 954 11.34 -11.05 47.81
CA TYR A 954 12.45 -11.65 48.55
C TYR A 954 13.81 -11.21 48.01
N MET A 955 14.80 -11.15 48.90
CA MET A 955 16.19 -10.89 48.52
C MET A 955 17.13 -11.88 49.20
N VAL A 956 17.97 -12.55 48.42
CA VAL A 956 19.09 -13.37 48.92
C VAL A 956 20.29 -12.46 49.08
N LEU A 957 20.88 -12.44 50.27
CA LEU A 957 21.98 -11.57 50.66
C LEU A 957 23.17 -12.39 51.16
N PHE A 958 24.36 -12.02 50.71
CA PHE A 958 25.60 -12.63 51.20
C PHE A 958 26.81 -11.68 51.02
N GLY A 959 27.75 -11.74 51.95
CA GLY A 959 29.10 -11.16 51.83
C GLY A 959 30.18 -12.23 51.96
N GLU A 960 31.41 -11.80 52.19
CA GLU A 960 32.56 -12.70 52.38
C GLU A 960 32.37 -13.61 53.61
N ASP A 961 31.79 -13.08 54.70
CA ASP A 961 31.52 -13.82 55.93
C ASP A 961 30.51 -14.94 55.71
N GLU A 962 29.37 -14.65 55.07
CA GLU A 962 28.35 -15.66 54.75
C GLU A 962 28.90 -16.75 53.83
N ILE A 963 29.70 -16.39 52.82
CA ILE A 963 30.37 -17.35 51.92
C ILE A 963 31.31 -18.26 52.71
N SER A 964 32.13 -17.70 53.62
CA SER A 964 33.09 -18.48 54.41
C SER A 964 32.40 -19.52 55.31
N LYS A 965 31.16 -19.23 55.74
CA LYS A 965 30.32 -20.09 56.57
C LYS A 965 29.42 -21.02 55.77
N GLY A 966 29.40 -20.93 54.44
CA GLY A 966 28.56 -21.75 53.57
C GLY A 966 27.05 -21.44 53.68
N VAL A 967 26.70 -20.21 54.08
CA VAL A 967 25.32 -19.77 54.31
C VAL A 967 24.99 -18.55 53.46
N VAL A 968 23.72 -18.21 53.34
CA VAL A 968 23.19 -16.97 52.78
C VAL A 968 22.02 -16.47 53.64
N LYS A 969 21.66 -15.20 53.55
CA LYS A 969 20.48 -14.65 54.23
C LYS A 969 19.34 -14.50 53.22
N LEU A 970 18.17 -15.07 53.52
CA LEU A 970 16.95 -14.84 52.76
C LEU A 970 16.12 -13.80 53.51
N LYS A 971 15.95 -12.62 52.89
CA LYS A 971 15.20 -11.51 53.45
C LYS A 971 13.83 -11.40 52.80
N ASP A 972 12.79 -11.36 53.61
CA ASP A 972 11.43 -11.02 53.21
C ASP A 972 11.27 -9.49 53.24
N LEU A 973 11.05 -8.89 52.07
CA LEU A 973 10.95 -7.43 51.94
C LEU A 973 9.60 -6.87 52.38
N ASP A 974 8.57 -7.70 52.50
CA ASP A 974 7.24 -7.25 52.96
C ASP A 974 7.09 -7.41 54.48
N ALA A 975 7.57 -8.55 55.01
CA ALA A 975 7.54 -8.82 56.45
C ALA A 975 8.70 -8.14 57.20
N GLY A 976 9.73 -7.69 56.48
CA GLY A 976 10.94 -7.12 57.07
C GLY A 976 11.79 -8.11 57.86
N THR A 977 11.55 -9.42 57.70
CA THR A 977 12.25 -10.50 58.41
C THR A 977 13.40 -11.07 57.58
N GLU A 978 14.39 -11.66 58.25
CA GLU A 978 15.50 -12.35 57.59
C GLU A 978 15.80 -13.69 58.26
N GLU A 979 16.12 -14.70 57.47
CA GLU A 979 16.53 -16.02 57.95
C GLU A 979 17.88 -16.42 57.33
N VAL A 980 18.72 -17.09 58.11
CA VAL A 980 19.99 -17.65 57.63
C VAL A 980 19.73 -19.05 57.08
N VAL A 981 20.11 -19.27 55.82
CA VAL A 981 19.87 -20.51 55.08
C VAL A 981 21.20 -21.09 54.63
N ALA A 982 21.39 -22.40 54.78
CA ALA A 982 22.53 -23.08 54.20
C ALA A 982 22.51 -22.95 52.66
N GLU A 983 23.65 -22.66 52.03
CA GLU A 983 23.70 -22.49 50.57
C GLU A 983 23.19 -23.73 49.81
N SER A 984 23.41 -24.93 50.37
CA SER A 984 22.92 -26.19 49.83
C SER A 984 21.39 -26.29 49.83
N GLU A 985 20.71 -25.60 50.73
CA GLU A 985 19.25 -25.68 50.93
C GLU A 985 18.51 -24.46 50.33
N LEU A 986 19.25 -23.43 49.90
CA LEU A 986 18.68 -22.18 49.38
C LEU A 986 17.57 -22.40 48.36
N ALA A 987 17.78 -23.30 47.40
CA ALA A 987 16.80 -23.59 46.35
C ALA A 987 15.48 -24.12 46.91
N VAL A 988 15.54 -25.05 47.87
CA VAL A 988 14.37 -25.69 48.48
C VAL A 988 13.62 -24.70 49.36
N VAL A 989 14.36 -23.95 50.20
CA VAL A 989 13.78 -22.95 51.09
C VAL A 989 13.15 -21.81 50.30
N ALA A 990 13.86 -21.26 49.30
CA ALA A 990 13.32 -20.21 48.45
C ALA A 990 12.05 -20.65 47.72
N LEU A 991 12.02 -21.87 47.17
CA LEU A 991 10.82 -22.41 46.51
C LEU A 991 9.63 -22.51 47.48
N ALA A 992 9.86 -23.01 48.70
CA ALA A 992 8.82 -23.10 49.73
C ALA A 992 8.30 -21.72 50.16
N ARG A 993 9.19 -20.75 50.41
CA ARG A 993 8.83 -19.37 50.81
C ARG A 993 8.13 -18.60 49.70
N VAL A 994 8.51 -18.84 48.46
CA VAL A 994 7.85 -18.24 47.32
C VAL A 994 6.44 -18.80 47.17
N ALA A 995 6.22 -20.10 47.40
CA ALA A 995 4.90 -20.71 47.34
C ALA A 995 3.94 -20.17 48.43
N THR A 996 4.43 -19.69 49.57
CA THR A 996 3.57 -19.08 50.61
C THR A 996 3.05 -17.70 50.22
N LYS A 997 3.70 -17.01 49.27
CA LYS A 997 3.21 -15.77 48.70
C LYS A 997 2.45 -16.12 47.43
N GLY A 998 1.13 -15.93 47.42
CA GLY A 998 0.31 -16.10 46.23
C GLY A 998 0.84 -15.27 45.05
N GLU A 999 0.33 -15.53 43.84
CA GLU A 999 0.71 -14.75 42.66
C GLU A 999 0.37 -13.26 42.84
N ARG A 1000 1.38 -12.45 43.16
CA ARG A 1000 1.29 -10.98 43.18
C ARG A 1000 1.33 -10.47 41.75
N ARG A 1001 0.23 -10.67 41.05
CA ARG A 1001 0.21 -10.58 39.58
C ARG A 1001 0.21 -9.16 39.04
N VAL A 1002 -0.20 -8.14 39.80
CA VAL A 1002 -0.25 -6.79 39.23
C VAL A 1002 0.08 -5.68 40.23
N VAL A 1003 -0.67 -5.49 41.32
CA VAL A 1003 -0.48 -4.32 42.20
C VAL A 1003 0.27 -4.67 43.48
N PHE A 1004 1.27 -3.87 43.86
CA PHE A 1004 1.92 -3.94 45.18
C PHE A 1004 2.00 -2.57 45.83
N ALA A 1005 1.90 -2.49 47.15
CA ALA A 1005 2.05 -1.26 47.91
C ALA A 1005 3.53 -0.91 48.10
N THR A 1006 3.91 0.36 47.93
CA THR A 1006 5.22 0.81 48.41
C THR A 1006 5.12 1.04 49.92
N ALA A 1007 5.98 0.38 50.70
CA ALA A 1007 6.06 0.69 52.13
C ALA A 1007 6.38 2.18 52.28
N LYS A 1008 5.55 2.92 53.05
CA LYS A 1008 5.91 4.28 53.48
C LYS A 1008 7.29 4.20 54.12
N GLU A 1009 8.25 4.97 53.63
CA GLU A 1009 9.37 5.38 54.47
C GLU A 1009 8.73 6.06 55.69
N GLY A 1010 8.79 5.38 56.83
CA GLY A 1010 8.51 6.02 58.09
C GLY A 1010 9.57 7.11 58.30
N GLU A 1011 9.16 8.36 58.14
CA GLU A 1011 9.65 9.43 59.01
C GLU A 1011 9.26 9.11 60.46
N ASP A 1012 9.89 8.09 61.06
CA ASP A 1012 10.14 8.02 62.49
C ASP A 1012 11.04 6.82 62.80
N GLY A 1013 12.25 7.11 63.28
CA GLY A 1013 13.23 6.09 63.64
C GLY A 1013 14.66 6.60 63.64
N GLY A 1014 14.93 7.58 64.52
CA GLY A 1014 16.28 8.08 64.77
C GLY A 1014 17.28 6.98 65.13
N ALA A 1015 18.55 7.30 64.88
CA ALA A 1015 19.73 6.52 65.20
C ALA A 1015 19.63 5.62 66.45
N LYS A 1016 19.93 4.33 66.27
CA LYS A 1016 20.83 3.54 67.13
C LYS A 1016 21.25 2.24 66.46
#